data_AF-A0A413N724-F1
#
_entry.id   AF-A0A413N724-F1
#
_cell.length_a   1.000
_cell.length_b   1.000
_cell.length_c   1.000
_cell.angle_alpha   90.00
_cell.angle_beta   90.00
_cell.angle_gamma   90.00
#
_symmetry.space_group_name_H-M   'P 1'
#
loop_
_entity.id
_entity.type
_entity.pdbx_description
1 polymer ?
#
loop_
_entity_poly.entity_id
_entity_poly.type
_entity_poly.pdbx_seq_one_letter_code
_entity_poly.pdbx_strand_id
1 'polypeptide(L)'
;MYRLLTILISFLFTAHAMRASVAIPYVFVKNYTVDDYKASCQNWGFSLTPDGMLYVANNSGLLAFDGNTWKLYSLPGQEEVTGVTNYNDTIYTRNETMLGSWTYDKDGILRYHPLDTIPPEVRFTPPPVEIPFTLPKEIQDAQPSAFAANGTLFFIGTLTQGLYITDSDGTILQHLSLQNQLQDNIVRFICVQDTRQIWVALDNGLSQISFDPPITLLGKRSEIGKLVNAGLDGEELYIQTNLGYFKRSLGATSPFIPVSKAEAQLCFRIEKEPAPTVKKLFRDTEAVGVFADAEHVYPAGDNLYWLSVENEAGLFHVADGIGTLKCRLLFDNYNMNLVTRGKRIIPLNDSLVLVSAMQGALLVNIRELIGNSLGSTPLKVSGLEYVDASGIHHLPINTQRISLPHNFQEFNVWAGTTIFTSNHQISYKIEGVSSDWSAWQHDGKITFLQLPEGRYELKVRKYVIKGPYPELTLPIEVRPPWYNTVWAWLVYITLVWFLVQAVLRYNLKNLHKEEQEKAEAERQAEQQQMQVIKNRMLEAELQNKNNELTLQTTALVKRNQAIQSLLEELEKQKETLGERYPNKLYIRMKTLMEETLNNQADWVLFESYFNSTHQNFMDRLRQRYSDLTTGDLRICCLLRMNLSTKEIASLMNVSVRAIELRRYRLRKRLELEGDTNLVDFLMNF
;
A
#
# COMPACT_ATOMS: atom_id res chain seq x y z
N MET A 1 -24.81 19.62 100.05
CA MET A 1 -23.48 19.10 99.60
C MET A 1 -23.53 17.75 98.91
N TYR A 2 -24.37 16.78 99.34
CA TYR A 2 -24.39 15.43 98.76
C TYR A 2 -24.98 15.28 97.33
N ARG A 3 -25.75 16.25 96.83
CA ARG A 3 -26.30 16.22 95.45
C ARG A 3 -25.33 16.69 94.37
N LEU A 4 -24.31 17.49 94.71
CA LEU A 4 -23.29 17.90 93.73
C LEU A 4 -22.23 16.80 93.52
N LEU A 5 -21.91 16.03 94.57
CA LEU A 5 -20.92 14.95 94.50
C LEU A 5 -21.41 13.76 93.66
N THR A 6 -22.72 13.48 93.68
CA THR A 6 -23.32 12.39 92.89
C THR A 6 -23.42 12.73 91.40
N ILE A 7 -23.65 14.00 91.04
CA ILE A 7 -23.62 14.45 89.64
C ILE A 7 -22.19 14.42 89.10
N LEU A 8 -21.20 14.83 89.90
CA LEU A 8 -19.78 14.78 89.50
C LEU A 8 -19.28 13.34 89.30
N ILE A 9 -19.70 12.40 90.15
CA ILE A 9 -19.32 10.97 90.03
C ILE A 9 -20.08 10.30 88.87
N SER A 10 -21.31 10.72 88.55
CA SER A 10 -22.00 10.26 87.34
C SER A 10 -21.35 10.78 86.05
N PHE A 11 -20.77 11.99 86.09
CA PHE A 11 -20.05 12.58 84.94
C PHE A 11 -18.65 11.99 84.77
N LEU A 12 -17.99 11.58 85.86
CA LEU A 12 -16.72 10.85 85.83
C LEU A 12 -16.87 9.39 85.35
N PHE A 13 -18.06 8.80 85.41
CA PHE A 13 -18.32 7.45 84.90
C PHE A 13 -18.87 7.40 83.47
N THR A 14 -19.28 8.53 82.87
CA THR A 14 -19.74 8.60 81.47
C THR A 14 -18.72 9.20 80.50
N ALA A 15 -17.52 9.53 80.98
CA ALA A 15 -16.40 10.00 80.14
C ALA A 15 -15.39 8.90 79.78
N HIS A 16 -15.77 7.62 79.87
CA HIS A 16 -15.22 6.65 78.94
C HIS A 16 -15.87 6.93 77.60
N ALA A 17 -15.37 7.96 76.90
CA ALA A 17 -15.45 7.95 75.46
C ALA A 17 -14.88 6.59 75.06
N MET A 18 -15.75 5.67 74.63
CA MET A 18 -15.35 4.63 73.71
C MET A 18 -14.68 5.38 72.57
N ARG A 19 -13.35 5.52 72.64
CA ARG A 19 -12.56 5.79 71.46
C ARG A 19 -12.87 4.59 70.59
N ALA A 20 -13.74 4.79 69.60
CA ALA A 20 -13.86 3.82 68.53
C ALA A 20 -12.45 3.69 68.00
N SER A 21 -11.78 2.56 68.30
CA SER A 21 -10.48 2.28 67.75
C SER A 21 -10.64 2.34 66.24
N VAL A 22 -9.91 3.22 65.57
CA VAL A 22 -9.93 3.24 64.12
C VAL A 22 -9.53 1.86 63.63
N ALA A 23 -10.42 1.21 62.88
CA ALA A 23 -10.19 -0.10 62.34
C ALA A 23 -8.96 -0.03 61.44
N ILE A 24 -8.01 -0.95 61.61
CA ILE A 24 -6.82 -1.00 60.76
C ILE A 24 -7.29 -1.31 59.34
N PRO A 25 -7.10 -0.41 58.37
CA PRO A 25 -7.62 -0.59 57.03
C PRO A 25 -6.88 -1.72 56.33
N TYR A 26 -7.57 -2.48 55.48
CA TYR A 26 -6.89 -3.34 54.53
C TYR A 26 -6.21 -2.48 53.46
N VAL A 27 -5.01 -2.87 53.04
CA VAL A 27 -4.25 -2.13 52.03
C VAL A 27 -3.90 -3.05 50.88
N PHE A 28 -4.14 -2.55 49.66
CA PHE A 28 -3.63 -3.14 48.43
C PHE A 28 -2.69 -2.16 47.75
N VAL A 29 -1.45 -2.57 47.55
CA VAL A 29 -0.43 -1.79 46.85
C VAL A 29 -0.22 -2.34 45.44
N LYS A 30 -0.47 -1.49 44.44
CA LYS A 30 -0.09 -1.74 43.04
C LYS A 30 1.14 -0.88 42.73
N ASN A 31 2.24 -1.53 42.42
CA ASN A 31 3.46 -0.82 42.08
C ASN A 31 3.68 -0.75 40.57
N TYR A 32 4.28 0.35 40.11
CA TYR A 32 4.65 0.62 38.73
C TYR A 32 6.15 0.89 38.65
N THR A 33 6.83 0.09 37.83
CA THR A 33 8.27 0.10 37.59
C THR A 33 8.63 0.88 36.33
N VAL A 34 9.92 1.11 36.12
CA VAL A 34 10.48 1.65 34.87
C VAL A 34 10.06 0.86 33.63
N ASP A 35 9.77 -0.43 33.79
CA ASP A 35 9.28 -1.26 32.69
C ASP A 35 7.82 -0.97 32.33
N ASP A 36 7.03 -0.45 33.25
CA ASP A 36 5.63 -0.09 32.99
C ASP A 36 5.53 1.25 32.27
N TYR A 37 6.24 2.27 32.76
CA TYR A 37 6.11 3.64 32.25
C TYR A 37 7.24 4.08 31.30
N LYS A 38 8.23 3.21 31.06
CA LYS A 38 9.33 3.39 30.08
C LYS A 38 10.08 4.72 30.22
N ALA A 39 10.34 5.13 31.45
CA ALA A 39 11.09 6.34 31.79
C ALA A 39 12.02 6.10 32.99
N SER A 40 12.65 7.16 33.51
CA SER A 40 13.60 7.07 34.62
C SER A 40 13.01 6.50 35.92
N CYS A 41 13.87 5.84 36.69
CA CYS A 41 13.86 5.72 38.16
C CYS A 41 12.88 6.59 38.94
N GLN A 42 13.24 7.86 38.88
CA GLN A 42 12.99 8.84 39.92
C GLN A 42 11.79 9.69 39.57
N ASN A 43 10.88 9.78 40.53
CA ASN A 43 9.62 10.49 40.40
C ASN A 43 9.51 11.53 41.52
N TRP A 44 9.27 12.79 41.15
CA TRP A 44 9.36 13.94 42.06
C TRP A 44 8.02 14.38 42.63
N GLY A 45 6.93 14.15 41.91
CA GLY A 45 5.61 14.61 42.33
C GLY A 45 4.53 14.26 41.33
N PHE A 46 3.29 14.51 41.74
CA PHE A 46 2.09 14.20 40.99
C PHE A 46 1.20 15.43 40.81
N SER A 47 0.44 15.41 39.72
CA SER A 47 -0.76 16.21 39.59
C SER A 47 -1.89 15.34 39.06
N LEU A 48 -3.04 15.36 39.75
CA LEU A 48 -4.22 14.62 39.36
C LEU A 48 -5.28 15.59 38.87
N THR A 49 -5.76 15.39 37.65
CA THR A 49 -6.86 16.19 37.12
C THR A 49 -8.23 15.67 37.63
N PRO A 50 -9.27 16.52 37.66
CA PRO A 50 -10.61 16.09 38.09
C PRO A 50 -11.23 14.97 37.24
N ASP A 51 -10.82 14.85 35.97
CA ASP A 51 -11.25 13.75 35.10
C ASP A 51 -10.46 12.46 35.34
N GLY A 52 -9.40 12.52 36.15
CA GLY A 52 -8.60 11.40 36.66
C GLY A 52 -7.35 11.07 35.83
N MET A 53 -6.81 12.01 35.05
CA MET A 53 -5.48 11.86 34.45
C MET A 53 -4.41 12.14 35.50
N LEU A 54 -3.42 11.24 35.61
CA LEU A 54 -2.27 11.41 36.50
C LEU A 54 -1.08 11.91 35.69
N TYR A 55 -0.52 13.04 36.10
CA TYR A 55 0.72 13.56 35.59
C TYR A 55 1.83 13.37 36.62
N VAL A 56 2.99 12.89 36.19
CA VAL A 56 4.14 12.62 37.05
C VAL A 56 5.36 13.40 36.57
N ALA A 57 5.98 14.13 37.48
CA ALA A 57 7.27 14.76 37.29
C ALA A 57 8.38 13.69 37.38
N ASN A 58 9.13 13.48 36.30
CA ASN A 58 10.13 12.41 36.18
C ASN A 58 11.43 12.94 35.56
N ASN A 59 12.57 12.28 35.81
CA ASN A 59 13.85 12.71 35.23
C ASN A 59 13.91 12.62 33.69
N SER A 60 13.03 11.85 33.05
CA SER A 60 12.94 11.78 31.59
C SER A 60 11.98 12.78 30.97
N GLY A 61 11.23 13.54 31.78
CA GLY A 61 10.23 14.50 31.34
C GLY A 61 8.91 14.40 32.10
N LEU A 62 7.82 14.74 31.42
CA LEU A 62 6.46 14.65 31.95
C LEU A 62 5.86 13.29 31.59
N LEU A 63 5.51 12.47 32.58
CA LEU A 63 4.69 11.28 32.35
C LEU A 63 3.21 11.65 32.49
N ALA A 64 2.38 11.09 31.62
CA ALA A 64 0.92 11.10 31.75
C ALA A 64 0.43 9.65 31.82
N PHE A 65 -0.53 9.38 32.69
CA PHE A 65 -1.15 8.09 32.87
C PHE A 65 -2.67 8.24 32.91
N ASP A 66 -3.35 7.56 31.99
CA ASP A 66 -4.81 7.62 31.84
C ASP A 66 -5.53 6.48 32.55
N GLY A 67 -4.79 5.63 33.28
CA GLY A 67 -5.30 4.45 33.97
C GLY A 67 -4.93 3.15 33.27
N ASN A 68 -4.66 3.21 31.96
CA ASN A 68 -4.31 2.08 31.13
C ASN A 68 -2.90 2.21 30.55
N THR A 69 -2.57 3.38 30.02
CA THR A 69 -1.35 3.61 29.27
C THR A 69 -0.55 4.75 29.87
N TRP A 70 0.76 4.48 30.02
CA TRP A 70 1.76 5.49 30.33
C TRP A 70 2.26 6.14 29.04
N LYS A 71 2.31 7.47 29.03
CA LYS A 71 2.87 8.25 27.92
C LYS A 71 3.91 9.22 28.44
N LEU A 72 5.13 9.10 27.92
CA LEU A 72 6.22 10.03 28.19
C LEU A 72 6.19 11.19 27.21
N TYR A 73 6.21 12.40 27.75
CA TYR A 73 6.39 13.65 27.02
C TYR A 73 7.77 14.23 27.38
N SER A 74 8.74 14.01 26.49
CA SER A 74 10.10 14.53 26.65
C SER A 74 10.17 16.02 26.28
N LEU A 75 10.95 16.77 27.04
CA LEU A 75 11.30 18.14 26.72
C LEU A 75 12.35 18.18 25.58
N PRO A 76 12.46 19.28 24.81
CA PRO A 76 13.39 19.40 23.69
C PRO A 76 14.86 19.09 24.04
N GLY A 77 15.29 19.37 25.28
CA GLY A 77 16.63 19.08 25.80
C GLY A 77 16.78 17.75 26.53
N GLN A 78 15.73 16.90 26.59
CA GLN A 78 15.65 15.73 27.47
C GLN A 78 15.89 16.06 28.95
N GLU A 79 15.43 17.23 29.36
CA GLU A 79 15.61 17.71 30.72
C GLU A 79 14.63 17.02 31.68
N GLU A 80 15.04 16.93 32.94
CA GLU A 80 14.19 16.43 34.00
C GLU A 80 13.05 17.40 34.33
N VAL A 81 11.94 16.84 34.80
CA VAL A 81 10.85 17.59 35.40
C VAL A 81 10.84 17.25 36.90
N THR A 82 11.03 18.27 37.75
CA THR A 82 11.06 18.10 39.22
C THR A 82 9.78 18.61 39.89
N GLY A 83 8.90 19.28 39.16
CA GLY A 83 7.58 19.67 39.64
C GLY A 83 6.54 19.66 38.54
N VAL A 84 5.33 19.20 38.89
CA VAL A 84 4.16 19.20 38.01
C VAL A 84 2.93 19.66 38.78
N THR A 85 2.05 20.43 38.14
CA THR A 85 0.74 20.81 38.69
C THR A 85 -0.23 21.10 37.55
N ASN A 86 -1.54 20.89 37.75
CA ASN A 86 -2.57 21.19 36.76
C ASN A 86 -3.47 22.32 37.27
N TYR A 87 -3.77 23.27 36.39
CA TYR A 87 -4.67 24.39 36.68
C TYR A 87 -5.39 24.82 35.40
N ASN A 88 -6.72 24.89 35.42
CA ASN A 88 -7.58 25.26 34.29
C ASN A 88 -7.18 24.57 32.96
N ASP A 89 -7.20 23.23 32.94
CA ASP A 89 -6.86 22.40 31.76
C ASP A 89 -5.45 22.59 31.19
N THR A 90 -4.59 23.32 31.89
CA THR A 90 -3.18 23.51 31.55
C THR A 90 -2.31 22.79 32.57
N ILE A 91 -1.33 22.01 32.09
CA ILE A 91 -0.36 21.35 32.94
C ILE A 91 0.88 22.23 33.00
N TYR A 92 1.33 22.58 34.20
CA TYR A 92 2.54 23.35 34.42
C TYR A 92 3.64 22.42 34.91
N THR A 93 4.83 22.58 34.34
CA THR A 93 6.01 21.83 34.75
C THR A 93 7.17 22.77 35.02
N ARG A 94 8.05 22.37 35.92
CA ARG A 94 9.29 23.09 36.23
C ARG A 94 10.45 22.16 36.50
N ASN A 95 11.65 22.69 36.34
CA ASN A 95 12.87 22.18 36.95
C ASN A 95 13.70 23.34 37.52
N GLU A 96 14.98 23.11 37.83
CA GLU A 96 15.84 24.15 38.41
C GLU A 96 16.06 25.35 37.49
N THR A 97 16.01 25.17 36.17
CA THR A 97 16.41 26.19 35.18
C THR A 97 15.28 26.63 34.25
N MET A 98 14.15 25.90 34.21
CA MET A 98 13.07 26.13 33.26
C MET A 98 11.69 26.02 33.88
N LEU A 99 10.79 26.78 33.26
CA LEU A 99 9.36 26.81 33.52
C LEU A 99 8.63 26.62 32.19
N GLY A 100 7.52 25.91 32.23
CA GLY A 100 6.68 25.79 31.05
C GLY A 100 5.30 25.24 31.35
N SER A 101 4.48 25.27 30.30
CA SER A 101 3.11 24.79 30.32
C SER A 101 2.88 23.81 29.17
N TRP A 102 1.86 22.99 29.33
CA TRP A 102 1.47 21.99 28.36
C TRP A 102 -0.01 22.12 28.06
N THR A 103 -0.36 22.14 26.77
CA THR A 103 -1.74 22.19 26.29
C THR A 103 -1.96 21.21 25.15
N TYR A 104 -3.17 20.67 25.05
CA TYR A 104 -3.53 19.76 23.97
C TYR A 104 -3.76 20.53 22.67
N ASP A 105 -3.13 20.09 21.58
CA ASP A 105 -3.42 20.59 20.24
C ASP A 105 -4.71 19.96 19.67
N LYS A 106 -5.08 20.40 18.46
CA LYS A 106 -6.27 19.90 17.72
C LYS A 106 -6.23 18.39 17.44
N ASP A 107 -5.05 17.79 17.46
CA ASP A 107 -4.82 16.37 17.20
C ASP A 107 -4.79 15.56 18.51
N GLY A 108 -5.01 16.22 19.66
CA GLY A 108 -5.00 15.61 20.99
C GLY A 108 -3.59 15.32 21.52
N ILE A 109 -2.57 15.98 20.96
CA ILE A 109 -1.19 15.84 21.43
C ILE A 109 -0.89 16.96 22.41
N LEU A 110 -0.37 16.59 23.58
CA LEU A 110 0.07 17.54 24.58
C LEU A 110 1.40 18.19 24.12
N ARG A 111 1.40 19.51 23.93
CA ARG A 111 2.52 20.31 23.42
C ARG A 111 3.09 21.21 24.52
N TYR A 112 4.42 21.27 24.60
CA TYR A 112 5.13 22.13 25.55
C TYR A 112 5.26 23.57 25.05
N HIS A 113 5.06 24.51 25.95
CA HIS A 113 5.23 25.95 25.76
C HIS A 113 6.10 26.51 26.89
N PRO A 114 7.32 26.99 26.59
CA PRO A 114 8.18 27.65 27.58
C PRO A 114 7.50 28.87 28.19
N LEU A 115 7.74 29.12 29.47
CA LEU A 115 7.23 30.27 30.20
C LEU A 115 8.39 30.98 30.91
N ASP A 116 8.33 32.31 30.97
CA ASP A 116 9.28 33.09 31.78
C ASP A 116 8.85 33.14 33.25
N THR A 117 7.53 33.12 33.51
CA THR A 117 6.94 33.19 34.85
C THR A 117 5.73 32.27 34.98
N ILE A 118 5.51 31.75 36.20
CA ILE A 118 4.33 30.95 36.55
C ILE A 118 3.20 31.89 36.99
N PRO A 119 1.94 31.66 36.58
CA PRO A 119 0.80 32.42 37.09
C PRO A 119 0.70 32.33 38.62
N PRO A 120 0.37 33.43 39.32
CA PRO A 120 0.38 33.47 40.79
C PRO A 120 -0.58 32.48 41.46
N GLU A 121 -1.60 32.00 40.74
CA GLU A 121 -2.56 31.00 41.20
C GLU A 121 -1.98 29.58 41.21
N VAL A 122 -0.95 29.31 40.42
CA VAL A 122 -0.39 27.98 40.20
C VAL A 122 0.59 27.63 41.32
N ARG A 123 0.36 26.50 41.98
CA ARG A 123 1.21 25.99 43.06
C ARG A 123 1.67 24.56 42.77
N PHE A 124 2.97 24.33 42.92
CA PHE A 124 3.59 23.02 42.73
C PHE A 124 3.63 22.18 44.01
N THR A 125 3.50 22.82 45.17
CA THR A 125 3.43 22.14 46.46
C THR A 125 2.00 22.19 46.98
N PRO A 126 1.44 21.05 47.43
CA PRO A 126 0.15 21.05 48.09
C PRO A 126 0.22 21.88 49.37
N PRO A 127 -0.93 22.38 49.87
CA PRO A 127 -0.98 23.04 51.17
C PRO A 127 -0.37 22.13 52.25
N PRO A 128 0.38 22.68 53.20
CA PRO A 128 0.92 21.88 54.29
C PRO A 128 -0.22 21.23 55.08
N VAL A 129 -0.07 19.95 55.38
CA VAL A 129 -1.01 19.20 56.21
C VAL A 129 -0.69 19.47 57.67
N GLU A 130 -1.65 19.99 58.42
CA GLU A 130 -1.53 20.14 59.87
C GLU A 130 -1.60 18.76 60.53
N ILE A 131 -0.52 18.35 61.19
CA ILE A 131 -0.47 17.10 61.96
C ILE A 131 -0.93 17.41 63.39
N PRO A 132 -2.07 16.88 63.87
CA PRO A 132 -2.63 17.26 65.16
C PRO A 132 -1.96 16.57 66.36
N PHE A 133 -0.88 15.82 66.12
CA PHE A 133 -0.16 15.03 67.12
C PHE A 133 1.35 15.18 66.98
N THR A 134 2.07 14.85 68.05
CA THR A 134 3.52 14.70 67.98
C THR A 134 3.87 13.41 67.26
N LEU A 135 4.70 13.50 66.21
CA LEU A 135 5.13 12.32 65.47
C LEU A 135 5.78 11.29 66.42
N PRO A 136 5.40 10.01 66.36
CA PRO A 136 6.10 8.94 67.04
C PRO A 136 7.60 8.97 66.76
N LYS A 137 8.42 8.62 67.75
CA LYS A 137 9.89 8.62 67.61
C LYS A 137 10.37 7.81 66.41
N GLU A 138 9.74 6.67 66.17
CA GLU A 138 10.05 5.79 65.03
C GLU A 138 9.89 6.51 63.68
N ILE A 139 8.86 7.35 63.53
CA ILE A 139 8.64 8.17 62.32
C ILE A 139 9.64 9.33 62.25
N GLN A 140 9.97 9.95 63.38
CA GLN A 140 10.98 11.03 63.43
C GLN A 140 12.36 10.52 63.01
N ASP A 141 12.78 9.38 63.56
CA ASP A 141 14.07 8.74 63.28
C ASP A 141 14.16 8.30 61.80
N ALA A 142 13.01 8.03 61.17
CA ALA A 142 12.91 7.66 59.76
C ALA A 142 13.09 8.84 58.77
N GLN A 143 13.22 10.08 59.26
CA GLN A 143 13.32 11.32 58.46
C GLN A 143 12.07 11.54 57.58
N PRO A 144 10.98 12.10 58.14
CA PRO A 144 9.75 12.30 57.41
C PRO A 144 9.92 13.35 56.30
N SER A 145 9.40 13.06 55.11
CA SER A 145 9.61 13.83 53.87
C SER A 145 8.32 14.32 53.22
N ALA A 146 7.23 13.55 53.34
CA ALA A 146 5.96 13.84 52.69
C ALA A 146 4.79 13.58 53.64
N PHE A 147 3.78 14.44 53.58
CA PHE A 147 2.59 14.37 54.44
C PHE A 147 1.33 14.48 53.60
N ALA A 148 0.37 13.59 53.87
CA ALA A 148 -0.97 13.66 53.32
C ALA A 148 -1.97 13.22 54.38
N ALA A 149 -3.23 13.65 54.25
CA ALA A 149 -4.31 13.22 55.14
C ALA A 149 -5.56 12.89 54.32
N ASN A 150 -6.33 11.92 54.79
CA ASN A 150 -7.59 11.52 54.19
C ASN A 150 -8.57 11.07 55.28
N GLY A 151 -9.54 11.92 55.59
CA GLY A 151 -10.43 11.70 56.73
C GLY A 151 -9.65 11.67 58.03
N THR A 152 -9.71 10.53 58.75
CA THR A 152 -9.00 10.32 60.02
C THR A 152 -7.60 9.72 59.84
N LEU A 153 -7.23 9.31 58.62
CA LEU A 153 -5.95 8.69 58.33
C LEU A 153 -4.91 9.74 57.92
N PHE A 154 -3.72 9.62 58.50
CA PHE A 154 -2.56 10.45 58.19
C PHE A 154 -1.45 9.57 57.58
N PHE A 155 -0.93 10.02 56.45
CA PHE A 155 0.11 9.36 55.67
C PHE A 155 1.41 10.13 55.81
N ILE A 156 2.45 9.47 56.33
CA ILE A 156 3.77 10.06 56.53
C ILE A 156 4.78 9.25 55.73
N GLY A 157 5.22 9.80 54.61
CA GLY A 157 6.33 9.30 53.82
C GLY A 157 7.65 9.69 54.46
N THR A 158 8.66 8.83 54.32
CA THR A 158 9.97 9.00 54.93
C THR A 158 11.09 8.81 53.92
N LEU A 159 12.30 9.25 54.24
CA LEU A 159 13.48 9.08 53.39
C LEU A 159 14.21 7.75 53.61
N THR A 160 13.85 6.98 54.65
CA THR A 160 14.63 5.77 54.99
C THR A 160 13.80 4.52 55.26
N GLN A 161 12.51 4.66 55.59
CA GLN A 161 11.70 3.54 56.04
C GLN A 161 10.34 3.44 55.34
N GLY A 162 10.12 4.10 54.21
CA GLY A 162 8.88 3.98 53.45
C GLY A 162 7.76 4.85 54.01
N LEU A 163 6.54 4.29 54.04
CA LEU A 163 5.30 4.99 54.35
C LEU A 163 4.67 4.50 55.66
N TYR A 164 4.35 5.42 56.55
CA TYR A 164 3.57 5.17 57.76
C TYR A 164 2.13 5.66 57.59
N ILE A 165 1.19 4.84 58.04
CA ILE A 165 -0.23 5.17 58.11
C ILE A 165 -0.60 5.26 59.59
N THR A 166 -1.13 6.40 60.00
CA THR A 166 -1.44 6.70 61.40
C THR A 166 -2.88 7.19 61.56
N ASP A 167 -3.41 7.04 62.75
CA ASP A 167 -4.68 7.64 63.17
C ASP A 167 -4.49 9.12 63.60
N SER A 168 -5.58 9.84 63.89
CA SER A 168 -5.57 11.23 64.34
C SER A 168 -4.83 11.49 65.65
N ASP A 169 -4.52 10.44 66.40
CA ASP A 169 -3.75 10.51 67.65
C ASP A 169 -2.27 10.14 67.45
N GLY A 170 -1.84 9.83 66.21
CA GLY A 170 -0.48 9.42 65.88
C GLY A 170 -0.16 7.95 66.15
N THR A 171 -1.18 7.13 66.46
CA THR A 171 -1.00 5.68 66.57
C THR A 171 -0.70 5.09 65.20
N ILE A 172 0.39 4.33 65.08
CA ILE A 172 0.77 3.66 63.82
C ILE A 172 -0.19 2.49 63.57
N LEU A 173 -0.99 2.61 62.51
CA LEU A 173 -1.93 1.58 62.08
C LEU A 173 -1.26 0.60 61.12
N GLN A 174 -0.43 1.11 60.20
CA GLN A 174 0.34 0.31 59.26
C GLN A 174 1.66 0.97 58.88
N HIS A 175 2.59 0.11 58.47
CA HIS A 175 3.90 0.49 57.96
C HIS A 175 4.18 -0.27 56.66
N LEU A 176 4.37 0.46 55.57
CA LEU A 176 4.67 -0.07 54.24
C LEU A 176 6.11 0.28 53.88
N SER A 177 6.88 -0.72 53.48
CA SER A 177 8.29 -0.62 53.14
C SER A 177 8.66 -1.58 52.02
N LEU A 178 9.91 -1.49 51.55
CA LEU A 178 10.50 -2.40 50.57
C LEU A 178 10.42 -3.89 51.00
N GLN A 179 10.41 -4.15 52.30
CA GLN A 179 10.40 -5.52 52.83
C GLN A 179 9.04 -6.20 52.72
N ASN A 180 7.96 -5.43 52.52
CA ASN A 180 6.60 -5.97 52.47
C ASN A 180 5.87 -5.70 51.15
N GLN A 181 5.64 -4.44 50.79
CA GLN A 181 4.68 -4.07 49.74
C GLN A 181 5.12 -2.90 48.85
N LEU A 182 5.96 -1.97 49.33
CA LEU A 182 6.48 -0.88 48.50
C LEU A 182 7.65 -1.33 47.63
N GLN A 183 7.93 -0.59 46.55
CA GLN A 183 9.10 -0.79 45.70
C GLN A 183 10.36 -0.05 46.15
N ASP A 184 10.22 0.89 47.09
CA ASP A 184 11.31 1.67 47.68
C ASP A 184 10.89 2.17 49.07
N ASN A 185 11.88 2.51 49.88
CA ASN A 185 11.69 3.17 51.17
C ASN A 185 11.76 4.70 51.08
N ILE A 186 12.29 5.28 50.00
CA ILE A 186 12.36 6.74 49.85
C ILE A 186 11.04 7.24 49.25
N VAL A 187 10.21 7.86 50.07
CA VAL A 187 8.96 8.50 49.65
C VAL A 187 9.20 9.99 49.39
N ARG A 188 9.01 10.44 48.15
CA ARG A 188 9.22 11.84 47.74
C ARG A 188 7.95 12.68 47.79
N PHE A 189 6.82 12.07 47.43
CA PHE A 189 5.55 12.80 47.34
C PHE A 189 4.37 11.85 47.55
N ILE A 190 3.29 12.36 48.15
CA ILE A 190 2.03 11.63 48.34
C ILE A 190 0.90 12.49 47.78
N CYS A 191 0.08 11.91 46.90
CA CYS A 191 -1.10 12.55 46.34
C CYS A 191 -2.34 11.76 46.74
N VAL A 192 -3.33 12.43 47.33
CA VAL A 192 -4.62 11.82 47.64
C VAL A 192 -5.53 11.97 46.44
N GLN A 193 -5.98 10.84 45.90
CA GLN A 193 -6.92 10.82 44.79
C GLN A 193 -8.36 10.96 45.32
N ASP A 194 -8.72 10.13 46.30
CA ASP A 194 -10.05 10.09 46.90
C ASP A 194 -10.01 9.43 48.28
N THR A 195 -11.17 9.20 48.91
CA THR A 195 -11.29 8.59 50.25
C THR A 195 -10.70 7.18 50.40
N ARG A 196 -10.41 6.49 49.29
CA ARG A 196 -9.93 5.11 49.26
C ARG A 196 -8.61 4.94 48.52
N GLN A 197 -8.08 5.95 47.84
CA GLN A 197 -6.87 5.81 47.04
C GLN A 197 -5.88 6.95 47.21
N ILE A 198 -4.60 6.59 47.29
CA ILE A 198 -3.47 7.52 47.24
C ILE A 198 -2.43 7.03 46.23
N TRP A 199 -1.63 7.97 45.74
CA TRP A 199 -0.45 7.74 44.91
C TRP A 199 0.80 8.16 45.68
N VAL A 200 1.85 7.37 45.56
CA VAL A 200 3.13 7.58 46.26
C VAL A 200 4.25 7.59 45.22
N ALA A 201 4.99 8.70 45.18
CA ALA A 201 6.15 8.86 44.33
C ALA A 201 7.36 8.38 45.12
N LEU A 202 8.08 7.42 44.55
CA LEU A 202 9.25 6.84 45.17
C LEU A 202 10.51 7.31 44.43
N ASP A 203 11.67 7.12 45.06
CA ASP A 203 12.94 7.30 44.36
C ASP A 203 13.13 6.26 43.25
N ASN A 204 12.65 5.03 43.47
CA ASN A 204 12.57 4.00 42.44
C ASN A 204 11.12 3.54 42.24
N GLY A 205 10.48 4.05 41.18
CA GLY A 205 9.14 3.67 40.76
C GLY A 205 8.02 4.47 41.42
N LEU A 206 6.80 3.93 41.32
CA LEU A 206 5.56 4.55 41.77
C LEU A 206 4.67 3.51 42.44
N SER A 207 3.90 3.91 43.45
CA SER A 207 2.93 3.02 44.10
C SER A 207 1.55 3.66 44.16
N GLN A 208 0.55 2.93 43.68
CA GLN A 208 -0.86 3.21 43.93
C GLN A 208 -1.30 2.38 45.14
N ILE A 209 -1.91 3.01 46.13
CA ILE A 209 -2.31 2.37 47.39
C ILE A 209 -3.81 2.54 47.54
N SER A 210 -4.53 1.42 47.65
CA SER A 210 -5.97 1.36 47.86
C SER A 210 -6.30 0.88 49.27
N PHE A 211 -7.23 1.57 49.94
CA PHE A 211 -7.75 1.25 51.26
C PHE A 211 -9.08 0.50 51.17
N ASP A 212 -9.21 -0.51 52.02
CA ASP A 212 -10.36 -1.42 52.08
C ASP A 212 -10.82 -1.84 50.68
N PRO A 213 -9.91 -2.48 49.91
CA PRO A 213 -10.23 -2.92 48.58
C PRO A 213 -11.36 -3.97 48.64
N PRO A 214 -12.26 -3.99 47.64
CA PRO A 214 -13.38 -4.93 47.62
C PRO A 214 -12.92 -6.40 47.55
N ILE A 215 -11.67 -6.64 47.18
CA ILE A 215 -11.02 -7.96 47.21
C ILE A 215 -9.73 -7.85 48.02
N THR A 216 -9.61 -8.71 49.03
CA THR A 216 -8.49 -8.72 49.97
C THR A 216 -7.87 -10.12 50.06
N LEU A 217 -6.54 -10.22 49.98
CA LEU A 217 -5.84 -11.48 50.25
C LEU A 217 -5.70 -11.69 51.77
N LEU A 218 -6.40 -12.67 52.33
CA LEU A 218 -6.32 -12.95 53.77
C LEU A 218 -5.12 -13.83 54.14
N GLY A 219 -4.57 -14.63 53.25
CA GLY A 219 -3.45 -15.49 53.61
C GLY A 219 -2.84 -16.12 52.39
N LYS A 220 -1.51 -16.18 52.36
CA LYS A 220 -0.79 -16.72 51.20
C LYS A 220 -0.97 -18.23 51.15
N ARG A 221 -1.03 -18.79 49.94
CA ARG A 221 -1.16 -20.24 49.74
C ARG A 221 -0.03 -21.03 50.40
N SER A 222 1.17 -20.44 50.54
CA SER A 222 2.30 -21.03 51.26
C SER A 222 2.06 -21.17 52.77
N GLU A 223 1.21 -20.32 53.35
CA GLU A 223 0.95 -20.27 54.80
C GLU A 223 -0.24 -21.15 55.17
N ILE A 224 -1.35 -21.01 54.45
CA ILE A 224 -2.61 -21.68 54.79
C ILE A 224 -2.92 -22.91 53.93
N GLY A 225 -2.26 -23.06 52.78
CA GLY A 225 -2.57 -24.12 51.82
C GLY A 225 -3.75 -23.79 50.89
N LYS A 226 -4.27 -24.82 50.22
CA LYS A 226 -5.41 -24.74 49.31
C LYS A 226 -6.72 -24.78 50.09
N LEU A 227 -7.54 -23.74 49.95
CA LEU A 227 -8.88 -23.63 50.53
C LEU A 227 -9.81 -24.75 50.05
N VAL A 228 -10.55 -25.34 50.99
CA VAL A 228 -11.51 -26.43 50.77
C VAL A 228 -12.92 -26.02 51.19
N ASN A 229 -13.06 -25.44 52.38
CA ASN A 229 -14.32 -24.97 52.95
C ASN A 229 -14.08 -23.77 53.88
N ALA A 230 -15.13 -23.02 54.22
CA ALA A 230 -15.06 -21.90 55.14
C ALA A 230 -16.41 -21.62 55.81
N GLY A 231 -16.36 -20.92 56.93
CA GLY A 231 -17.53 -20.48 57.68
C GLY A 231 -17.16 -19.26 58.52
N LEU A 232 -18.15 -18.41 58.80
CA LEU A 232 -17.99 -17.21 59.60
C LEU A 232 -18.88 -17.32 60.83
N ASP A 233 -18.30 -17.14 62.01
CA ASP A 233 -19.03 -17.05 63.28
C ASP A 233 -18.66 -15.72 63.96
N GLY A 234 -19.62 -14.77 63.96
CA GLY A 234 -19.32 -13.39 64.35
C GLY A 234 -18.27 -12.75 63.44
N GLU A 235 -17.14 -12.34 64.03
CA GLU A 235 -15.97 -11.77 63.31
C GLU A 235 -14.83 -12.78 63.08
N GLU A 236 -15.02 -14.04 63.50
CA GLU A 236 -14.03 -15.09 63.36
C GLU A 236 -14.30 -15.94 62.11
N LEU A 237 -13.36 -15.88 61.17
CA LEU A 237 -13.36 -16.68 59.97
C LEU A 237 -12.68 -18.02 60.24
N TYR A 238 -13.42 -19.11 60.04
CA TYR A 238 -12.90 -20.47 60.06
C TYR A 238 -12.68 -20.94 58.62
N ILE A 239 -11.51 -21.53 58.35
CA ILE A 239 -11.19 -22.12 57.06
C ILE A 239 -10.73 -23.56 57.22
N GLN A 240 -11.12 -24.40 56.26
CA GLN A 240 -10.56 -25.72 56.04
C GLN A 240 -9.67 -25.66 54.80
N THR A 241 -8.45 -26.15 54.92
CA THR A 241 -7.52 -26.28 53.80
C THR A 241 -6.99 -27.71 53.70
N ASN A 242 -6.15 -27.99 52.71
CA ASN A 242 -5.44 -29.26 52.63
C ASN A 242 -4.34 -29.43 53.70
N LEU A 243 -3.97 -28.37 54.43
CA LEU A 243 -2.96 -28.40 55.49
C LEU A 243 -3.58 -28.54 56.89
N GLY A 244 -4.86 -28.25 57.05
CA GLY A 244 -5.55 -28.33 58.33
C GLY A 244 -6.75 -27.39 58.43
N TYR A 245 -7.08 -27.02 59.66
CA TYR A 245 -8.14 -26.08 59.98
C TYR A 245 -7.52 -24.87 60.65
N PHE A 246 -7.94 -23.67 60.26
CA PHE A 246 -7.43 -22.42 60.80
C PHE A 246 -8.59 -21.50 61.13
N LYS A 247 -8.38 -20.60 62.09
CA LYS A 247 -9.25 -19.46 62.33
C LYS A 247 -8.48 -18.15 62.23
N ARG A 248 -9.18 -17.07 61.91
CA ARG A 248 -8.63 -15.71 61.81
C ARG A 248 -9.75 -14.70 62.04
N SER A 249 -9.48 -13.67 62.83
CA SER A 249 -10.32 -12.47 62.87
C SER A 249 -10.22 -11.68 61.55
N LEU A 250 -11.34 -11.09 61.10
CA LEU A 250 -11.40 -10.25 59.88
C LEU A 250 -10.67 -8.90 60.00
N GLY A 251 -9.83 -8.68 61.01
CA GLY A 251 -8.93 -7.53 61.09
C GLY A 251 -7.76 -7.63 60.10
N ALA A 252 -7.27 -6.48 59.60
CA ALA A 252 -6.24 -6.44 58.56
C ALA A 252 -4.94 -7.18 58.89
N THR A 253 -4.47 -7.07 60.13
CA THR A 253 -3.20 -7.61 60.59
C THR A 253 -3.33 -8.95 61.33
N SER A 254 -4.54 -9.50 61.45
CA SER A 254 -4.77 -10.74 62.22
C SER A 254 -4.20 -11.97 61.51
N PRO A 255 -3.36 -12.80 62.16
CA PRO A 255 -2.81 -14.01 61.55
C PRO A 255 -3.83 -15.17 61.52
N PHE A 256 -3.60 -16.14 60.64
CA PHE A 256 -4.28 -17.44 60.73
C PHE A 256 -3.67 -18.30 61.84
N ILE A 257 -4.54 -18.82 62.71
CA ILE A 257 -4.18 -19.65 63.86
C ILE A 257 -4.73 -21.06 63.65
N PRO A 258 -3.94 -22.13 63.78
CA PRO A 258 -4.43 -23.51 63.68
C PRO A 258 -5.49 -23.83 64.74
N VAL A 259 -6.53 -24.58 64.36
CA VAL A 259 -7.61 -25.04 65.25
C VAL A 259 -7.93 -26.51 65.03
N SER A 260 -8.66 -27.09 65.98
CA SER A 260 -9.12 -28.47 65.85
C SER A 260 -10.23 -28.61 64.79
N LYS A 261 -10.31 -29.78 64.16
CA LYS A 261 -11.41 -30.11 63.24
C LYS A 261 -12.79 -29.95 63.89
N ALA A 262 -12.92 -30.38 65.14
CA ALA A 262 -14.20 -30.35 65.86
C ALA A 262 -14.70 -28.90 66.09
N GLU A 263 -13.79 -27.98 66.40
CA GLU A 263 -14.10 -26.55 66.54
C GLU A 263 -14.54 -25.93 65.21
N ALA A 264 -13.75 -26.09 64.15
CA ALA A 264 -14.03 -25.47 62.86
C ALA A 264 -15.30 -26.03 62.18
N GLN A 265 -15.57 -27.32 62.35
CA GLN A 265 -16.68 -27.99 61.66
C GLN A 265 -18.06 -27.55 62.15
N LEU A 266 -18.16 -26.95 63.35
CA LEU A 266 -19.40 -26.32 63.84
C LEU A 266 -19.79 -25.07 63.04
N CYS A 267 -18.81 -24.41 62.42
CA CYS A 267 -19.02 -23.14 61.71
C CYS A 267 -19.28 -23.32 60.21
N PHE A 268 -19.01 -24.52 59.65
CA PHE A 268 -19.13 -24.75 58.22
C PHE A 268 -20.57 -25.05 57.82
N ARG A 269 -21.03 -24.36 56.77
CA ARG A 269 -22.30 -24.71 56.11
C ARG A 269 -22.14 -26.06 55.43
N ILE A 270 -23.03 -26.99 55.74
CA ILE A 270 -23.12 -28.29 55.07
C ILE A 270 -23.92 -28.07 53.78
N GLU A 271 -23.27 -28.15 52.63
CA GLU A 271 -23.95 -28.23 51.34
C GLU A 271 -24.76 -29.54 51.30
N LYS A 272 -26.09 -29.44 51.39
CA LYS A 272 -26.99 -30.60 51.45
C LYS A 272 -27.22 -31.24 50.07
N GLU A 273 -27.06 -30.48 48.99
CA GLU A 273 -27.30 -30.92 47.62
C GLU A 273 -26.19 -30.48 46.68
N PRO A 274 -25.86 -31.28 45.64
CA PRO A 274 -24.91 -30.86 44.62
C PRO A 274 -25.45 -29.65 43.85
N ALA A 275 -24.59 -28.67 43.59
CA ALA A 275 -24.97 -27.47 42.87
C ALA A 275 -25.59 -27.79 41.50
N PRO A 276 -26.68 -27.10 41.10
CA PRO A 276 -27.32 -27.33 39.82
C PRO A 276 -26.41 -26.93 38.66
N THR A 277 -26.57 -27.56 37.49
CA THR A 277 -25.90 -27.12 36.26
C THR A 277 -26.57 -25.87 35.68
N VAL A 278 -25.83 -25.05 34.93
CA VAL A 278 -26.34 -23.83 34.29
C VAL A 278 -27.64 -24.11 33.50
N LYS A 279 -27.65 -25.15 32.66
CA LYS A 279 -28.83 -25.54 31.86
C LYS A 279 -30.07 -25.93 32.67
N LYS A 280 -29.90 -26.35 33.93
CA LYS A 280 -31.03 -26.64 34.83
C LYS A 280 -31.54 -25.40 35.52
N LEU A 281 -30.66 -24.42 35.74
CA LEU A 281 -30.94 -23.22 36.52
C LEU A 281 -31.52 -22.10 35.67
N PHE A 282 -31.05 -21.95 34.43
CA PHE A 282 -31.46 -20.90 33.51
C PHE A 282 -32.23 -21.49 32.32
N ARG A 283 -33.44 -20.98 32.09
CA ARG A 283 -34.25 -21.31 30.91
C ARG A 283 -33.70 -20.63 29.65
N ASP A 284 -33.27 -19.39 29.81
CA ASP A 284 -32.62 -18.59 28.78
C ASP A 284 -31.13 -18.50 29.09
N THR A 285 -30.33 -19.32 28.40
CA THR A 285 -28.88 -19.33 28.54
C THR A 285 -28.21 -18.18 27.79
N GLU A 286 -28.86 -17.57 26.79
CA GLU A 286 -28.29 -16.43 26.05
C GLU A 286 -28.19 -15.19 26.95
N ALA A 287 -29.20 -14.98 27.82
CA ALA A 287 -29.18 -13.92 28.83
C ALA A 287 -28.02 -14.02 29.84
N VAL A 288 -27.40 -15.19 29.95
CA VAL A 288 -26.27 -15.47 30.86
C VAL A 288 -24.92 -15.17 30.17
N GLY A 289 -24.91 -15.00 28.85
CA GLY A 289 -23.75 -14.63 28.06
C GLY A 289 -22.61 -15.64 28.17
N VAL A 290 -21.37 -15.14 28.38
CA VAL A 290 -20.17 -15.97 28.52
C VAL A 290 -20.30 -16.99 29.67
N PHE A 291 -21.10 -16.70 30.70
CA PHE A 291 -21.32 -17.60 31.84
C PHE A 291 -22.25 -18.78 31.52
N ALA A 292 -22.81 -18.86 30.31
CA ALA A 292 -23.56 -20.03 29.85
C ALA A 292 -22.70 -21.31 29.88
N ASP A 293 -21.39 -21.16 29.64
CA ASP A 293 -20.40 -22.25 29.64
C ASP A 293 -19.69 -22.41 31.00
N ALA A 294 -20.28 -21.89 32.10
CA ALA A 294 -19.67 -21.98 33.42
C ALA A 294 -19.37 -23.42 33.85
N GLU A 295 -18.12 -23.64 34.24
CA GLU A 295 -17.62 -24.94 34.70
C GLU A 295 -18.24 -25.34 36.05
N HIS A 296 -18.54 -24.34 36.89
CA HIS A 296 -19.02 -24.53 38.25
C HIS A 296 -20.08 -23.47 38.61
N VAL A 297 -21.04 -23.91 39.44
CA VAL A 297 -22.11 -23.09 39.99
C VAL A 297 -22.01 -23.17 41.52
N TYR A 298 -22.04 -22.04 42.22
CA TYR A 298 -21.98 -21.99 43.69
C TYR A 298 -23.20 -21.24 44.22
N PRO A 299 -24.10 -21.91 44.97
CA PRO A 299 -25.26 -21.27 45.59
C PRO A 299 -24.84 -20.23 46.64
N ALA A 300 -25.48 -19.06 46.65
CA ALA A 300 -25.20 -17.97 47.59
C ALA A 300 -26.38 -17.57 48.49
N GLY A 301 -27.50 -18.32 48.45
CA GLY A 301 -28.73 -17.99 49.17
C GLY A 301 -29.62 -17.03 48.37
N ASP A 302 -30.89 -16.91 48.75
CA ASP A 302 -31.86 -15.97 48.13
C ASP A 302 -31.90 -16.01 46.58
N ASN A 303 -31.87 -17.22 46.01
CA ASN A 303 -31.79 -17.47 44.57
C ASN A 303 -30.60 -16.80 43.86
N LEU A 304 -29.53 -16.50 44.60
CA LEU A 304 -28.25 -16.03 44.06
C LEU A 304 -27.31 -17.20 43.80
N TYR A 305 -26.62 -17.13 42.66
CA TYR A 305 -25.67 -18.15 42.23
C TYR A 305 -24.43 -17.49 41.63
N TRP A 306 -23.26 -17.90 42.10
CA TRP A 306 -22.00 -17.59 41.45
C TRP A 306 -21.73 -18.59 40.33
N LEU A 307 -21.48 -18.07 39.14
CA LEU A 307 -21.03 -18.83 37.97
C LEU A 307 -19.57 -18.49 37.72
N SER A 308 -18.71 -19.49 37.54
CA SER A 308 -17.29 -19.25 37.21
C SER A 308 -16.93 -19.81 35.84
N VAL A 309 -16.30 -18.98 35.02
CA VAL A 309 -15.71 -19.32 33.71
C VAL A 309 -14.28 -18.86 33.72
N GLU A 310 -13.31 -19.72 33.39
CA GLU A 310 -11.89 -19.37 33.35
C GLU A 310 -11.43 -18.63 34.63
N ASN A 311 -10.99 -17.38 34.51
CA ASN A 311 -10.58 -16.47 35.59
C ASN A 311 -11.62 -15.36 35.87
N GLU A 312 -12.88 -15.58 35.52
CA GLU A 312 -14.01 -14.68 35.77
C GLU A 312 -15.10 -15.38 36.60
N ALA A 313 -15.78 -14.63 37.46
CA ALA A 313 -16.94 -15.08 38.21
C ALA A 313 -18.08 -14.05 38.15
N GLY A 314 -19.30 -14.51 37.87
CA GLY A 314 -20.50 -13.69 37.83
C GLY A 314 -21.51 -14.10 38.90
N LEU A 315 -22.06 -13.13 39.62
CA LEU A 315 -23.16 -13.34 40.57
C LEU A 315 -24.49 -13.08 39.87
N PHE A 316 -25.32 -14.10 39.78
CA PHE A 316 -26.63 -14.04 39.13
C PHE A 316 -27.74 -14.22 40.15
N HIS A 317 -28.77 -13.39 40.07
CA HIS A 317 -30.04 -13.64 40.72
C HIS A 317 -30.99 -14.31 39.74
N VAL A 318 -31.56 -15.44 40.15
CA VAL A 318 -32.42 -16.29 39.33
C VAL A 318 -33.87 -16.17 39.80
N ALA A 319 -34.73 -15.64 38.93
CA ALA A 319 -36.17 -15.61 39.17
C ALA A 319 -36.89 -16.27 38.00
N ASP A 320 -37.71 -17.28 38.26
CA ASP A 320 -38.46 -18.05 37.24
C ASP A 320 -37.58 -18.65 36.11
N GLY A 321 -36.31 -18.95 36.42
CA GLY A 321 -35.32 -19.44 35.46
C GLY A 321 -34.70 -18.35 34.57
N ILE A 322 -34.99 -17.07 34.83
CA ILE A 322 -34.35 -15.93 34.17
C ILE A 322 -33.21 -15.44 35.06
N GLY A 323 -32.00 -15.40 34.47
CA GLY A 323 -30.80 -14.93 35.14
C GLY A 323 -30.60 -13.44 35.00
N THR A 324 -30.40 -12.74 36.12
CA THR A 324 -30.03 -11.33 36.13
C THR A 324 -28.65 -11.16 36.76
N LEU A 325 -27.68 -10.65 36.00
CA LEU A 325 -26.34 -10.39 36.51
C LEU A 325 -26.37 -9.24 37.53
N LYS A 326 -25.94 -9.52 38.76
CA LYS A 326 -25.82 -8.52 39.84
C LYS A 326 -24.44 -7.88 39.85
N CYS A 327 -23.39 -8.70 39.74
CA CYS A 327 -22.02 -8.24 39.59
C CYS A 327 -21.15 -9.30 38.91
N ARG A 328 -20.02 -8.88 38.35
CA ARG A 328 -18.97 -9.74 37.80
C ARG A 328 -17.60 -9.38 38.36
N LEU A 329 -16.75 -10.38 38.46
CA LEU A 329 -15.42 -10.34 39.04
C LEU A 329 -14.44 -10.96 38.05
N LEU A 330 -13.51 -10.14 37.57
CA LEU A 330 -12.38 -10.58 36.77
C LEU A 330 -11.14 -10.49 37.66
N PHE A 331 -10.59 -11.64 38.03
CA PHE A 331 -9.54 -11.69 39.06
C PHE A 331 -8.21 -11.10 38.56
N ASP A 332 -8.01 -11.05 37.24
CA ASP A 332 -6.84 -10.39 36.62
C ASP A 332 -6.75 -8.90 36.97
N ASN A 333 -7.88 -8.21 37.19
CA ASN A 333 -7.90 -6.80 37.61
C ASN A 333 -7.21 -6.55 38.97
N TYR A 334 -7.02 -7.61 39.76
CA TYR A 334 -6.42 -7.56 41.09
C TYR A 334 -5.10 -8.34 41.16
N ASN A 335 -4.51 -8.70 40.00
CA ASN A 335 -3.34 -9.57 39.89
C ASN A 335 -3.53 -10.94 40.57
N MET A 336 -4.77 -11.46 40.49
CA MET A 336 -5.19 -12.70 41.16
C MET A 336 -5.66 -13.73 40.15
N ASN A 337 -5.48 -15.02 40.47
CA ASN A 337 -5.85 -16.13 39.60
C ASN A 337 -6.67 -17.15 40.36
N LEU A 338 -7.81 -17.58 39.83
CA LEU A 338 -8.55 -18.72 40.34
C LEU A 338 -7.72 -20.00 40.24
N VAL A 339 -7.93 -20.93 41.19
CA VAL A 339 -7.27 -22.23 41.13
C VAL A 339 -7.78 -23.03 39.92
N THR A 340 -6.90 -23.63 39.14
CA THR A 340 -7.29 -24.39 37.94
C THR A 340 -8.18 -25.61 38.23
N ARG A 341 -7.93 -26.34 39.31
CA ARG A 341 -8.72 -27.50 39.74
C ARG A 341 -9.31 -27.31 41.12
N GLY A 342 -10.59 -27.61 41.27
CA GLY A 342 -11.29 -27.46 42.55
C GLY A 342 -11.40 -26.00 42.97
N LYS A 343 -11.90 -25.15 42.06
CA LYS A 343 -12.33 -23.79 42.36
C LYS A 343 -13.35 -23.83 43.50
N ARG A 344 -13.29 -22.83 44.36
CA ARG A 344 -14.22 -22.66 45.50
C ARG A 344 -14.58 -21.20 45.62
N ILE A 345 -15.88 -20.92 45.58
CA ILE A 345 -16.48 -19.64 45.93
C ILE A 345 -17.46 -19.97 47.05
N ILE A 346 -17.17 -19.49 48.26
CA ILE A 346 -17.85 -19.88 49.49
C ILE A 346 -18.50 -18.63 50.09
N PRO A 347 -19.82 -18.47 49.96
CA PRO A 347 -20.55 -17.36 50.58
C PRO A 347 -20.54 -17.50 52.10
N LEU A 348 -19.99 -16.50 52.79
CA LEU A 348 -19.89 -16.47 54.25
C LEU A 348 -21.17 -15.86 54.85
N ASN A 349 -21.64 -14.76 54.25
CA ASN A 349 -22.89 -14.08 54.58
C ASN A 349 -23.39 -13.30 53.34
N ASP A 350 -24.39 -12.43 53.51
CA ASP A 350 -25.03 -11.68 52.41
C ASP A 350 -24.09 -10.72 51.66
N SER A 351 -22.93 -10.40 52.24
CA SER A 351 -21.99 -9.40 51.70
C SER A 351 -20.58 -9.94 51.48
N LEU A 352 -20.16 -10.95 52.23
CA LEU A 352 -18.80 -11.49 52.21
C LEU A 352 -18.76 -12.87 51.55
N VAL A 353 -17.81 -13.03 50.64
CA VAL A 353 -17.55 -14.27 49.93
C VAL A 353 -16.07 -14.59 50.02
N LEU A 354 -15.74 -15.86 50.29
CA LEU A 354 -14.38 -16.34 50.28
C LEU A 354 -14.10 -17.11 48.98
N VAL A 355 -13.04 -16.75 48.28
CA VAL A 355 -12.65 -17.36 47.01
C VAL A 355 -11.29 -18.03 47.13
N SER A 356 -11.20 -19.26 46.60
CA SER A 356 -9.91 -19.95 46.47
C SER A 356 -9.16 -19.47 45.23
N ALA A 357 -7.99 -18.89 45.45
CA ALA A 357 -7.09 -18.42 44.41
C ALA A 357 -5.72 -19.13 44.47
N MET A 358 -4.94 -19.01 43.40
CA MET A 358 -3.57 -19.50 43.34
C MET A 358 -2.67 -18.81 44.37
N GLN A 359 -2.92 -17.52 44.64
CA GLN A 359 -2.21 -16.70 45.61
C GLN A 359 -2.59 -17.05 47.06
N GLY A 360 -3.78 -17.61 47.29
CA GLY A 360 -4.27 -17.92 48.63
C GLY A 360 -5.79 -17.84 48.77
N ALA A 361 -6.26 -17.40 49.94
CA ALA A 361 -7.69 -17.18 50.21
C ALA A 361 -8.04 -15.69 50.04
N LEU A 362 -8.99 -15.39 49.15
CA LEU A 362 -9.44 -14.04 48.87
C LEU A 362 -10.77 -13.79 49.57
N LEU A 363 -10.87 -12.70 50.33
CA LEU A 363 -12.13 -12.18 50.84
C LEU A 363 -12.66 -11.14 49.88
N VAL A 364 -13.90 -11.33 49.43
CA VAL A 364 -14.60 -10.42 48.53
C VAL A 364 -15.77 -9.80 49.27
N ASN A 365 -15.82 -8.47 49.32
CA ASN A 365 -16.94 -7.71 49.83
C ASN A 365 -17.84 -7.26 48.67
N ILE A 366 -18.98 -7.93 48.47
CA ILE A 366 -19.92 -7.67 47.37
C ILE A 366 -20.52 -6.26 47.48
N ARG A 367 -20.85 -5.80 48.68
CA ARG A 367 -21.47 -4.47 48.85
C ARG A 367 -20.52 -3.38 48.43
N GLU A 368 -19.25 -3.47 48.83
CA GLU A 368 -18.22 -2.53 48.41
C GLU A 368 -17.88 -2.67 46.94
N LEU A 369 -17.81 -3.89 46.42
CA LEU A 369 -17.61 -4.14 44.99
C LEU A 369 -18.66 -3.45 44.13
N ILE A 370 -19.94 -3.54 44.51
CA ILE A 370 -21.05 -2.91 43.79
C ILE A 370 -21.10 -1.40 44.06
N GLY A 371 -20.88 -0.97 45.30
CA GLY A 371 -20.90 0.45 45.68
C GLY A 371 -19.77 1.25 45.02
N ASN A 372 -18.61 0.63 44.82
CA ASN A 372 -17.42 1.26 44.22
C ASN A 372 -17.43 1.25 42.69
N SER A 373 -18.44 0.65 42.04
CA SER A 373 -18.61 0.82 40.59
C SER A 373 -19.10 2.25 40.34
N LEU A 374 -18.18 3.22 40.34
CA LEU A 374 -18.41 4.57 39.82
C LEU A 374 -19.12 4.42 38.47
N GLY A 375 -20.25 5.12 38.31
CA GLY A 375 -21.09 5.02 37.13
C GLY A 375 -20.27 5.09 35.84
N SER A 376 -20.64 4.27 34.86
CA SER A 376 -19.96 4.07 33.56
C SER A 376 -19.14 5.27 33.11
N THR A 377 -17.84 5.29 33.42
CA THR A 377 -16.95 6.31 32.87
C THR A 377 -16.86 6.10 31.38
N PRO A 378 -17.11 7.14 30.55
CA PRO A 378 -17.10 6.97 29.12
C PRO A 378 -15.71 6.56 28.67
N LEU A 379 -15.65 5.52 27.84
CA LEU A 379 -14.44 5.12 27.15
C LEU A 379 -14.08 6.21 26.15
N LYS A 380 -12.84 6.71 26.21
CA LYS A 380 -12.35 7.79 25.34
C LYS A 380 -11.13 7.32 24.56
N VAL A 381 -10.98 7.88 23.37
CA VAL A 381 -9.74 7.79 22.60
C VAL A 381 -8.81 8.90 23.07
N SER A 382 -7.60 8.53 23.48
CA SER A 382 -6.56 9.47 23.92
C SER A 382 -5.52 9.75 22.83
N GLY A 383 -5.48 8.95 21.76
CA GLY A 383 -4.63 9.21 20.61
C GLY A 383 -4.86 8.27 19.43
N LEU A 384 -4.57 8.75 18.23
CA LEU A 384 -4.61 8.01 16.98
C LEU A 384 -3.36 8.33 16.16
N GLU A 385 -2.69 7.31 15.66
CA GLU A 385 -1.58 7.50 14.71
C GLU A 385 -1.47 6.32 13.76
N TYR A 386 -0.86 6.56 12.60
CA TYR A 386 -0.39 5.51 11.72
C TYR A 386 1.08 5.72 11.36
N VAL A 387 1.78 4.63 11.10
CA VAL A 387 3.19 4.62 10.68
C VAL A 387 3.26 4.16 9.24
N ASP A 388 3.99 4.91 8.41
CA ASP A 388 4.33 4.53 7.04
C ASP A 388 5.83 4.73 6.77
N ALA A 389 6.26 4.52 5.53
CA ALA A 389 7.67 4.67 5.14
C ALA A 389 8.24 6.09 5.35
N SER A 390 7.39 7.11 5.49
CA SER A 390 7.80 8.50 5.75
C SER A 390 7.86 8.86 7.24
N GLY A 391 7.31 8.00 8.11
CA GLY A 391 7.35 8.17 9.57
C GLY A 391 5.99 8.02 10.24
N ILE A 392 5.86 8.62 11.41
CA ILE A 392 4.65 8.60 12.24
C ILE A 392 3.76 9.77 11.86
N HIS A 393 2.48 9.50 11.60
CA HIS A 393 1.46 10.49 11.29
C HIS A 393 0.35 10.44 12.33
N HIS A 394 0.11 11.56 12.99
CA HIS A 394 -0.95 11.67 13.99
C HIS A 394 -2.28 12.05 13.33
N LEU A 395 -3.36 11.48 13.85
CA LEU A 395 -4.72 11.69 13.36
C LEU A 395 -5.57 12.41 14.41
N PRO A 396 -6.47 13.31 13.99
CA PRO A 396 -7.33 14.03 14.92
C PRO A 396 -8.37 13.12 15.59
N ILE A 397 -8.45 13.19 16.92
CA ILE A 397 -9.29 12.33 17.77
C ILE A 397 -10.79 12.54 17.54
N ASN A 398 -11.22 13.78 17.22
CA ASN A 398 -12.63 14.14 17.04
C ASN A 398 -13.18 13.89 15.62
N THR A 399 -12.55 13.00 14.85
CA THR A 399 -13.03 12.70 13.49
C THR A 399 -14.15 11.66 13.52
N GLN A 400 -15.24 11.95 12.81
CA GLN A 400 -16.32 10.97 12.59
C GLN A 400 -15.87 9.77 11.75
N ARG A 401 -14.70 9.85 11.10
CA ARG A 401 -14.17 8.82 10.22
C ARG A 401 -12.65 8.88 10.13
N ILE A 402 -12.01 7.74 10.39
CA ILE A 402 -10.56 7.58 10.29
C ILE A 402 -10.23 7.08 8.88
N SER A 403 -9.34 7.77 8.17
CA SER A 403 -8.94 7.39 6.81
C SER A 403 -7.45 7.07 6.75
N LEU A 404 -7.13 5.83 6.41
CA LEU A 404 -5.76 5.31 6.35
C LEU A 404 -5.31 5.10 4.89
N PRO A 405 -4.05 5.36 4.55
CA PRO A 405 -3.51 5.07 3.21
C PRO A 405 -3.24 3.57 3.06
N HIS A 406 -3.41 2.96 1.88
CA HIS A 406 -3.20 1.52 1.66
C HIS A 406 -1.82 0.97 2.11
N ASN A 407 -0.79 1.82 2.12
CA ASN A 407 0.59 1.43 2.41
C ASN A 407 1.03 1.72 3.86
N PHE A 408 0.10 1.98 4.78
CA PHE A 408 0.44 2.07 6.20
C PHE A 408 0.99 0.72 6.68
N GLN A 409 1.97 0.76 7.58
CA GLN A 409 2.59 -0.43 8.18
C GLN A 409 1.89 -0.78 9.50
N GLU A 410 1.69 0.24 10.35
CA GLU A 410 1.08 0.09 11.66
C GLU A 410 0.03 1.18 11.89
N PHE A 411 -1.08 0.82 12.53
CA PHE A 411 -2.09 1.76 13.01
C PHE A 411 -2.27 1.56 14.51
N ASN A 412 -2.02 2.61 15.29
CA ASN A 412 -2.07 2.60 16.74
C ASN A 412 -3.24 3.45 17.24
N VAL A 413 -4.03 2.87 18.13
CA VAL A 413 -5.16 3.52 18.80
C VAL A 413 -4.94 3.42 20.30
N TRP A 414 -4.98 4.56 21.00
CA TRP A 414 -5.01 4.57 22.46
C TRP A 414 -6.43 4.83 22.92
N ALA A 415 -6.99 3.86 23.62
CA ALA A 415 -8.31 3.93 24.21
C ALA A 415 -8.24 3.55 25.69
N GLY A 416 -8.90 4.33 26.54
CA GLY A 416 -8.85 4.13 27.98
C GLY A 416 -9.96 4.89 28.69
N THR A 417 -9.99 4.75 30.01
CA THR A 417 -10.94 5.49 30.83
C THR A 417 -10.23 6.34 31.84
N THR A 418 -10.63 7.60 31.93
CA THR A 418 -9.89 8.59 32.71
C THR A 418 -9.98 8.40 34.22
N ILE A 419 -10.75 7.46 34.78
CA ILE A 419 -10.80 7.27 36.25
C ILE A 419 -10.05 5.99 36.65
N PHE A 420 -9.08 6.16 37.56
CA PHE A 420 -8.31 5.08 38.17
C PHE A 420 -9.19 4.18 39.05
N THR A 421 -9.64 3.09 38.44
CA THR A 421 -10.27 1.96 39.14
C THR A 421 -9.43 0.72 38.90
N SER A 422 -9.49 -0.25 39.81
CA SER A 422 -8.88 -1.56 39.61
C SER A 422 -9.35 -2.24 38.31
N ASN A 423 -10.51 -1.85 37.78
CA ASN A 423 -11.20 -2.47 36.65
C ASN A 423 -11.08 -1.65 35.35
N HIS A 424 -9.84 -1.44 34.89
CA HIS A 424 -9.50 -0.61 33.73
C HIS A 424 -9.33 -1.43 32.44
N GLN A 425 -9.41 -2.76 32.50
CA GLN A 425 -9.17 -3.60 31.32
C GLN A 425 -10.10 -3.27 30.15
N ILE A 426 -9.54 -3.30 28.95
CA ILE A 426 -10.26 -3.11 27.70
C ILE A 426 -10.19 -4.39 26.86
N SER A 427 -11.14 -4.52 25.95
CA SER A 427 -11.17 -5.58 24.93
C SER A 427 -11.66 -4.95 23.64
N TYR A 428 -11.15 -5.40 22.51
CA TYR A 428 -11.48 -4.82 21.22
C TYR A 428 -11.78 -5.89 20.17
N LYS A 429 -12.50 -5.49 19.13
CA LYS A 429 -12.65 -6.27 17.90
C LYS A 429 -12.73 -5.34 16.71
N ILE A 430 -12.37 -5.85 15.54
CA ILE A 430 -12.46 -5.12 14.29
C ILE A 430 -13.40 -5.88 13.34
N GLU A 431 -14.61 -5.34 13.20
CA GLU A 431 -15.60 -5.90 12.29
C GLU A 431 -15.12 -5.72 10.83
N GLY A 432 -15.16 -6.81 10.08
CA GLY A 432 -14.51 -6.95 8.77
C GLY A 432 -13.24 -7.81 8.79
N VAL A 433 -12.64 -8.04 9.97
CA VAL A 433 -11.52 -8.98 10.14
C VAL A 433 -11.90 -10.16 11.04
N SER A 434 -12.51 -9.89 12.21
CA SER A 434 -12.95 -10.92 13.17
C SER A 434 -14.27 -10.56 13.82
N SER A 435 -15.11 -11.56 14.10
CA SER A 435 -16.33 -11.41 14.90
C SER A 435 -16.06 -11.40 16.41
N ASP A 436 -14.93 -11.97 16.82
CA ASP A 436 -14.64 -12.30 18.21
C ASP A 436 -13.91 -11.14 18.88
N TRP A 437 -14.25 -10.91 20.15
CA TRP A 437 -13.56 -9.95 21.00
C TRP A 437 -12.18 -10.47 21.38
N SER A 438 -11.19 -9.58 21.45
CA SER A 438 -9.88 -9.88 22.02
C SER A 438 -10.02 -10.31 23.48
N ALA A 439 -9.01 -11.03 23.99
CA ALA A 439 -8.83 -11.18 25.43
C ALA A 439 -8.78 -9.80 26.10
N TRP A 440 -9.13 -9.75 27.39
CA TRP A 440 -9.00 -8.55 28.17
C TRP A 440 -7.53 -8.17 28.33
N GLN A 441 -7.21 -6.90 28.12
CA GLN A 441 -5.86 -6.37 28.24
C GLN A 441 -5.82 -5.13 29.14
N HIS A 442 -4.72 -4.97 29.86
CA HIS A 442 -4.47 -3.80 30.71
C HIS A 442 -4.00 -2.58 29.92
N ASP A 443 -3.23 -2.81 28.85
CA ASP A 443 -2.75 -1.72 28.00
C ASP A 443 -3.89 -1.14 27.16
N GLY A 444 -3.98 0.18 27.17
CA GLY A 444 -4.92 0.97 26.37
C GLY A 444 -4.50 1.09 24.91
N LYS A 445 -3.26 0.71 24.57
CA LYS A 445 -2.76 0.69 23.19
C LYS A 445 -3.27 -0.52 22.43
N ILE A 446 -3.88 -0.26 21.29
CA ILE A 446 -4.33 -1.25 20.32
C ILE A 446 -3.55 -1.03 19.03
N THR A 447 -2.88 -2.06 18.53
CA THR A 447 -2.05 -1.98 17.33
C THR A 447 -2.57 -2.94 16.27
N PHE A 448 -2.80 -2.40 15.08
CA PHE A 448 -3.13 -3.17 13.88
C PHE A 448 -1.98 -3.11 12.89
N LEU A 449 -1.49 -4.28 12.49
CA LEU A 449 -0.63 -4.42 11.33
C LEU A 449 -1.50 -4.34 10.08
N GLN A 450 -0.97 -3.71 9.04
CA GLN A 450 -1.54 -3.54 7.69
C GLN A 450 -2.91 -4.22 7.45
N LEU A 451 -3.92 -3.39 7.18
CA LEU A 451 -5.27 -3.84 6.85
C LEU A 451 -5.50 -3.74 5.33
N PRO A 452 -6.19 -4.73 4.70
CA PRO A 452 -6.59 -4.63 3.29
C PRO A 452 -7.48 -3.41 3.02
N GLU A 453 -7.57 -3.00 1.75
CA GLU A 453 -8.50 -1.94 1.35
C GLU A 453 -9.95 -2.29 1.72
N GLY A 454 -10.68 -1.34 2.29
CA GLY A 454 -12.01 -1.62 2.80
C GLY A 454 -12.49 -0.68 3.89
N ARG A 455 -13.68 -0.98 4.41
CA ARG A 455 -14.30 -0.28 5.52
C ARG A 455 -14.39 -1.25 6.70
N TYR A 456 -13.95 -0.78 7.86
CA TYR A 456 -13.90 -1.55 9.09
C TYR A 456 -14.53 -0.75 10.22
N GLU A 457 -15.00 -1.45 11.24
CA GLU A 457 -15.44 -0.83 12.49
C GLU A 457 -14.63 -1.40 13.65
N LEU A 458 -13.80 -0.57 14.27
CA LEU A 458 -13.12 -0.91 15.50
C LEU A 458 -14.08 -0.67 16.66
N LYS A 459 -14.48 -1.75 17.34
CA LYS A 459 -15.26 -1.70 18.57
C LYS A 459 -14.35 -1.98 19.74
N VAL A 460 -14.32 -1.06 20.70
CA VAL A 460 -13.57 -1.20 21.96
C VAL A 460 -14.56 -1.17 23.09
N ARG A 461 -14.43 -2.08 24.05
CA ARG A 461 -15.27 -2.15 25.23
C ARG A 461 -14.43 -2.11 26.49
N LYS A 462 -14.99 -1.52 27.54
CA LYS A 462 -14.38 -1.47 28.87
C LYS A 462 -15.01 -2.50 29.79
N TYR A 463 -14.20 -3.17 30.61
CA TYR A 463 -14.71 -3.98 31.70
C TYR A 463 -15.42 -3.12 32.75
N VAL A 464 -16.61 -3.57 33.19
CA VAL A 464 -17.35 -2.99 34.33
C VAL A 464 -17.94 -4.09 35.20
N ILE A 465 -18.00 -3.84 36.50
CA ILE A 465 -18.52 -4.79 37.50
C ILE A 465 -20.02 -5.04 37.32
N LYS A 466 -20.78 -4.04 36.87
CA LYS A 466 -22.24 -4.08 36.81
C LYS A 466 -22.75 -3.43 35.53
N GLY A 467 -23.82 -4.01 34.98
CA GLY A 467 -24.43 -3.53 33.75
C GLY A 467 -23.71 -4.01 32.49
N PRO A 468 -24.15 -3.57 31.30
CA PRO A 468 -23.49 -3.87 30.04
C PRO A 468 -22.11 -3.19 29.99
N TYR A 469 -21.19 -3.77 29.21
CA TYR A 469 -19.90 -3.14 28.96
C TYR A 469 -20.09 -1.85 28.16
N PRO A 470 -19.50 -0.71 28.58
CA PRO A 470 -19.46 0.49 27.76
C PRO A 470 -18.66 0.22 26.50
N GLU A 471 -19.22 0.56 25.33
CA GLU A 471 -18.59 0.35 24.03
C GLU A 471 -18.35 1.67 23.31
N LEU A 472 -17.23 1.74 22.60
CA LEU A 472 -16.81 2.80 21.71
C LEU A 472 -16.65 2.20 20.31
N THR A 473 -17.22 2.83 19.29
CA THR A 473 -17.08 2.39 17.90
C THR A 473 -16.36 3.45 17.08
N LEU A 474 -15.32 3.04 16.36
CA LEU A 474 -14.50 3.88 15.50
C LEU A 474 -14.54 3.36 14.06
N PRO A 475 -15.16 4.09 13.11
CA PRO A 475 -15.18 3.69 11.71
C PRO A 475 -13.84 4.02 11.03
N ILE A 476 -13.26 3.01 10.39
CA ILE A 476 -11.96 3.06 9.70
C ILE A 476 -12.17 2.78 8.21
N GLU A 477 -11.57 3.60 7.34
CA GLU A 477 -11.54 3.39 5.90
C GLU A 477 -10.09 3.34 5.40
N VAL A 478 -9.70 2.20 4.83
CA VAL A 478 -8.40 2.02 4.17
C VAL A 478 -8.58 2.33 2.69
N ARG A 479 -7.91 3.38 2.21
CA ARG A 479 -8.01 3.84 0.82
C ARG A 479 -7.32 2.86 -0.14
N PRO A 480 -7.88 2.61 -1.33
CA PRO A 480 -7.22 1.78 -2.34
C PRO A 480 -5.91 2.42 -2.84
N PRO A 481 -4.96 1.63 -3.36
CA PRO A 481 -3.77 2.16 -3.97
C PRO A 481 -4.11 2.95 -5.25
N TRP A 482 -3.30 3.96 -5.58
CA TRP A 482 -3.58 4.86 -6.71
C TRP A 482 -3.72 4.14 -8.06
N TYR A 483 -3.01 3.03 -8.26
CA TYR A 483 -3.06 2.22 -9.49
C TYR A 483 -4.34 1.38 -9.60
N ASN A 484 -5.12 1.25 -8.53
CA ASN A 484 -6.42 0.58 -8.51
C ASN A 484 -7.58 1.59 -8.45
N THR A 485 -7.36 2.82 -8.92
CA THR A 485 -8.41 3.84 -9.01
C THR A 485 -9.07 3.86 -10.38
N VAL A 486 -10.29 4.39 -10.47
CA VAL A 486 -11.01 4.58 -11.74
C VAL A 486 -10.17 5.38 -12.75
N TRP A 487 -9.42 6.38 -12.28
CA TRP A 487 -8.53 7.19 -13.10
C TRP A 487 -7.35 6.37 -13.67
N ALA A 488 -6.75 5.48 -12.87
CA ALA A 488 -5.71 4.59 -13.36
C ALA A 488 -6.24 3.64 -14.45
N TRP A 489 -7.44 3.09 -14.28
CA TRP A 489 -8.10 2.27 -15.30
C TRP A 489 -8.37 3.05 -16.60
N LEU A 490 -8.80 4.31 -16.53
CA LEU A 490 -8.93 5.17 -17.71
C LEU A 490 -7.58 5.39 -18.42
N VAL A 491 -6.50 5.60 -17.68
CA VAL A 491 -5.14 5.71 -18.24
C VAL A 491 -4.71 4.39 -18.90
N TYR A 492 -4.97 3.24 -18.28
CA TYR A 492 -4.66 1.95 -18.88
C TYR A 492 -5.43 1.72 -20.17
N ILE A 493 -6.72 2.03 -20.20
CA ILE A 493 -7.55 1.91 -21.40
C ILE A 493 -7.05 2.83 -22.52
N THR A 494 -6.68 4.07 -22.19
CA THR A 494 -6.16 5.01 -23.20
C THR A 494 -4.80 4.57 -23.74
N LEU A 495 -3.89 4.08 -22.88
CA LEU A 495 -2.60 3.52 -23.33
C LEU A 495 -2.79 2.31 -24.25
N VAL A 496 -3.71 1.39 -23.91
CA VAL A 496 -4.06 0.26 -24.77
C VAL A 496 -4.66 0.74 -26.10
N TRP A 497 -5.54 1.74 -26.08
CA TRP A 497 -6.11 2.31 -27.30
C TRP A 497 -5.03 2.94 -28.20
N PHE A 498 -4.07 3.70 -27.63
CA PHE A 498 -2.95 4.24 -28.38
C PHE A 498 -2.05 3.16 -28.95
N LEU A 499 -1.79 2.09 -28.19
CA LEU A 499 -1.00 0.95 -28.65
C LEU A 499 -1.68 0.24 -29.81
N VAL A 500 -2.99 0.00 -29.72
CA VAL A 500 -3.80 -0.56 -30.82
C VAL A 500 -3.77 0.37 -32.04
N GLN A 501 -3.93 1.68 -31.85
CA GLN A 501 -3.84 2.66 -32.93
C GLN A 501 -2.45 2.67 -33.60
N ALA A 502 -1.38 2.56 -32.82
CA ALA A 502 -0.02 2.49 -33.34
C ALA A 502 0.21 1.22 -34.16
N VAL A 503 -0.26 0.06 -33.67
CA VAL A 503 -0.18 -1.22 -34.39
C VAL A 503 -1.01 -1.17 -35.67
N LEU A 504 -2.24 -0.66 -35.63
CA LEU A 504 -3.08 -0.50 -36.83
C LEU A 504 -2.43 0.42 -37.85
N ARG A 505 -1.88 1.57 -37.44
CA ARG A 505 -1.17 2.49 -38.33
C ARG A 505 0.09 1.85 -38.93
N TYR A 506 0.83 1.08 -38.13
CA TYR A 506 2.00 0.34 -38.60
C TYR A 506 1.60 -0.68 -39.67
N ASN A 507 0.59 -1.49 -39.40
CA ASN A 507 0.08 -2.50 -40.34
C ASN A 507 -0.50 -1.87 -41.62
N LEU A 508 -1.28 -0.79 -41.50
CA LEU A 508 -1.81 -0.05 -42.65
C LEU A 508 -0.69 0.55 -43.49
N LYS A 509 0.34 1.14 -42.87
CA LYS A 509 1.49 1.68 -43.59
C LYS A 509 2.26 0.59 -44.33
N ASN A 510 2.42 -0.59 -43.71
CA ASN A 510 3.07 -1.72 -44.36
C ASN A 510 2.25 -2.23 -45.57
N LEU A 511 0.92 -2.30 -45.44
CA LEU A 511 0.03 -2.66 -46.53
C LEU A 511 0.09 -1.67 -47.71
N HIS A 512 0.05 -0.35 -47.42
CA HIS A 512 0.19 0.68 -48.45
C HIS A 512 1.54 0.62 -49.16
N LYS A 513 2.61 0.27 -48.44
CA LYS A 513 3.93 0.09 -49.02
C LYS A 513 3.96 -1.08 -50.02
N GLU A 514 3.35 -2.21 -49.65
CA GLU A 514 3.22 -3.37 -50.54
C GLU A 514 2.37 -3.05 -51.80
N GLU A 515 1.30 -2.26 -51.67
CA GLU A 515 0.51 -1.81 -52.82
C GLU A 515 1.29 -0.88 -53.75
N GLN A 516 2.06 0.05 -53.19
CA GLN A 516 2.89 0.98 -53.97
C GLN A 516 3.98 0.24 -54.76
N GLU A 517 4.67 -0.72 -54.12
CA GLU A 517 5.70 -1.54 -54.79
C GLU A 517 5.10 -2.32 -55.98
N LYS A 518 3.90 -2.86 -55.85
CA LYS A 518 3.19 -3.54 -56.96
C LYS A 518 2.83 -2.58 -58.09
N ALA A 519 2.26 -1.42 -57.77
CA ALA A 519 1.86 -0.43 -58.78
C ALA A 519 3.05 0.20 -59.52
N GLU A 520 4.22 0.27 -58.90
CA GLU A 520 5.46 0.69 -59.56
C GLU A 520 6.00 -0.40 -60.51
N ALA A 521 5.96 -1.67 -60.09
CA ALA A 521 6.37 -2.80 -60.93
C ALA A 521 5.51 -2.92 -62.19
N GLU A 522 4.19 -2.75 -62.09
CA GLU A 522 3.27 -2.77 -63.23
C GLU A 522 3.59 -1.65 -64.25
N ARG A 523 3.82 -0.42 -63.77
CA ARG A 523 4.18 0.72 -64.64
C ARG A 523 5.49 0.51 -65.39
N GLN A 524 6.48 -0.13 -64.77
CA GLN A 524 7.73 -0.45 -65.44
C GLN A 524 7.56 -1.49 -66.55
N ALA A 525 6.71 -2.50 -66.32
CA ALA A 525 6.43 -3.52 -67.32
C ALA A 525 5.73 -2.93 -68.57
N GLU A 526 4.76 -2.04 -68.39
CA GLU A 526 4.07 -1.35 -69.50
C GLU A 526 5.03 -0.51 -70.36
N GLN A 527 5.96 0.23 -69.73
CA GLN A 527 6.94 1.03 -70.46
C GLN A 527 7.86 0.18 -71.33
N GLN A 528 8.34 -0.96 -70.81
CA GLN A 528 9.17 -1.89 -71.58
C GLN A 528 8.41 -2.45 -72.79
N GLN A 529 7.14 -2.81 -72.60
CA GLN A 529 6.31 -3.34 -73.66
C GLN A 529 6.09 -2.31 -74.79
N MET A 530 5.85 -1.04 -74.43
CA MET A 530 5.68 0.05 -75.39
C MET A 530 6.95 0.29 -76.23
N GLN A 531 8.12 0.19 -75.61
CA GLN A 531 9.39 0.42 -76.28
C GLN A 531 9.70 -0.67 -77.33
N VAL A 532 9.37 -1.93 -77.04
CA VAL A 532 9.53 -3.05 -78.00
C VAL A 532 8.62 -2.88 -79.22
N ILE A 533 7.37 -2.45 -79.00
CA ILE A 533 6.40 -2.23 -80.09
C ILE A 533 6.89 -1.13 -81.05
N LYS A 534 7.43 -0.04 -80.51
CA LYS A 534 7.92 1.10 -81.31
C LYS A 534 9.06 0.73 -82.26
N ASN A 535 9.99 -0.11 -81.80
CA ASN A 535 11.11 -0.56 -82.65
C ASN A 535 10.64 -1.41 -83.84
N ARG A 536 9.67 -2.31 -83.63
CA ARG A 536 9.13 -3.15 -84.72
C ARG A 536 8.46 -2.33 -85.82
N MET A 537 7.77 -1.24 -85.46
CA MET A 537 7.13 -0.38 -86.46
C MET A 537 8.15 0.32 -87.35
N LEU A 538 9.28 0.76 -86.78
CA LEU A 538 10.33 1.49 -87.50
C LEU A 538 10.99 0.61 -88.59
N GLU A 539 11.22 -0.65 -88.29
CA GLU A 539 11.84 -1.62 -89.22
C GLU A 539 10.94 -1.88 -90.44
N ALA A 540 9.62 -1.98 -90.24
CA ALA A 540 8.66 -2.20 -91.31
C ALA A 540 8.60 -1.03 -92.31
N GLU A 541 8.77 0.21 -91.83
CA GLU A 541 8.75 1.41 -92.67
C GLU A 541 9.96 1.47 -93.62
N LEU A 542 11.14 1.11 -93.12
CA LEU A 542 12.37 1.05 -93.93
C LEU A 542 12.27 0.01 -95.05
N GLN A 543 11.66 -1.14 -94.76
CA GLN A 543 11.52 -2.21 -95.73
C GLN A 543 10.61 -1.82 -96.90
N ASN A 544 9.52 -1.09 -96.64
CA ASN A 544 8.61 -0.64 -97.69
C ASN A 544 9.27 0.32 -98.69
N LYS A 545 10.10 1.26 -98.22
CA LYS A 545 10.79 2.21 -99.10
C LYS A 545 11.79 1.55 -100.05
N ASN A 546 12.48 0.50 -99.60
CA ASN A 546 13.47 -0.20 -100.43
C ASN A 546 12.81 -1.01 -101.57
N ASN A 547 11.61 -1.54 -101.32
CA ASN A 547 10.83 -2.24 -102.33
C ASN A 547 10.37 -1.30 -103.47
N GLU A 548 10.00 -0.07 -103.14
CA GLU A 548 9.55 0.94 -104.11
C GLU A 548 10.65 1.33 -105.11
N LEU A 549 11.89 1.51 -104.62
CA LEU A 549 13.07 1.83 -105.45
C LEU A 549 13.40 0.70 -106.45
N THR A 550 13.28 -0.55 -106.02
CA THR A 550 13.59 -1.73 -106.85
C THR A 550 12.64 -1.86 -108.04
N LEU A 551 11.35 -1.57 -107.83
CA LEU A 551 10.31 -1.64 -108.87
C LEU A 551 10.54 -0.63 -110.01
N GLN A 552 10.89 0.61 -109.68
CA GLN A 552 11.13 1.63 -110.71
C GLN A 552 12.38 1.33 -111.56
N THR A 553 13.43 0.80 -110.91
CA THR A 553 14.68 0.45 -111.60
C THR A 553 14.50 -0.70 -112.59
N THR A 554 13.73 -1.73 -112.23
CA THR A 554 13.42 -2.84 -113.14
C THR A 554 12.55 -2.42 -114.33
N ALA A 555 11.63 -1.49 -114.14
CA ALA A 555 10.81 -0.95 -115.23
C ALA A 555 11.65 -0.23 -116.29
N LEU A 556 12.64 0.58 -115.87
CA LEU A 556 13.57 1.28 -116.76
C LEU A 556 14.46 0.31 -117.56
N VAL A 557 15.01 -0.72 -116.90
CA VAL A 557 15.84 -1.75 -117.56
C VAL A 557 15.06 -2.46 -118.67
N LYS A 558 13.84 -2.91 -118.39
CA LYS A 558 13.01 -3.61 -119.38
C LYS A 558 12.67 -2.74 -120.59
N ARG A 559 12.41 -1.45 -120.36
CA ARG A 559 12.14 -0.49 -121.44
C ARG A 559 13.34 -0.36 -122.38
N ASN A 560 14.56 -0.21 -121.83
CA ASN A 560 15.76 -0.06 -122.64
C ASN A 560 16.12 -1.34 -123.41
N GLN A 561 15.95 -2.51 -122.80
CA GLN A 561 16.13 -3.79 -123.50
C GLN A 561 15.18 -3.96 -124.68
N ALA A 562 13.91 -3.55 -124.52
CA ALA A 562 12.94 -3.60 -125.61
C ALA A 562 13.36 -2.70 -126.79
N ILE A 563 13.80 -1.47 -126.53
CA ILE A 563 14.25 -0.56 -127.59
C ILE A 563 15.51 -1.09 -128.28
N GLN A 564 16.45 -1.68 -127.53
CA GLN A 564 17.63 -2.34 -128.13
C GLN A 564 17.25 -3.50 -129.04
N SER A 565 16.30 -4.36 -128.63
CA SER A 565 15.82 -5.44 -129.49
C SER A 565 15.13 -4.94 -130.77
N LEU A 566 14.46 -3.79 -130.71
CA LEU A 566 13.86 -3.15 -131.88
C LEU A 566 14.92 -2.58 -132.83
N LEU A 567 16.02 -2.03 -132.30
CA LEU A 567 17.16 -1.57 -133.08
C LEU A 567 17.86 -2.73 -133.82
N GLU A 568 18.08 -3.86 -133.15
CA GLU A 568 18.67 -5.05 -133.79
C GLU A 568 17.82 -5.56 -134.95
N GLU A 569 16.51 -5.63 -134.79
CA GLU A 569 15.60 -6.06 -135.87
C GLU A 569 15.57 -5.03 -137.01
N LEU A 570 15.66 -3.73 -136.70
CA LEU A 570 15.79 -2.66 -137.70
C LEU A 570 17.08 -2.81 -138.53
N GLU A 571 18.21 -3.13 -137.89
CA GLU A 571 19.49 -3.37 -138.58
C GLU A 571 19.42 -4.62 -139.46
N LYS A 572 18.79 -5.69 -138.98
CA LYS A 572 18.60 -6.93 -139.74
C LYS A 572 17.71 -6.72 -140.97
N GLN A 573 16.65 -5.92 -140.86
CA GLN A 573 15.83 -5.53 -142.02
C GLN A 573 16.66 -4.77 -143.06
N LYS A 574 17.57 -3.89 -142.62
CA LYS A 574 18.44 -3.14 -143.52
C LYS A 574 19.46 -4.05 -144.24
N GLU A 575 20.06 -5.01 -143.54
CA GLU A 575 20.95 -6.01 -144.15
C GLU A 575 20.21 -6.87 -145.18
N THR A 576 18.99 -7.30 -144.86
CA THR A 576 18.23 -8.22 -145.72
C THR A 576 17.74 -7.55 -147.01
N LEU A 577 17.33 -6.28 -146.93
CA LEU A 577 16.72 -5.55 -148.06
C LEU A 577 17.72 -4.69 -148.85
N GLY A 578 18.93 -4.47 -148.33
CA GLY A 578 20.03 -3.77 -149.01
C GLY A 578 19.63 -2.40 -149.55
N GLU A 579 19.86 -2.19 -150.86
CA GLU A 579 19.52 -0.96 -151.60
C GLU A 579 17.99 -0.70 -151.69
N ARG A 580 17.14 -1.72 -151.51
CA ARG A 580 15.67 -1.58 -151.61
C ARG A 580 15.05 -0.91 -150.38
N TYR A 581 15.76 -0.85 -149.26
CA TYR A 581 15.26 -0.17 -148.06
C TYR A 581 15.59 1.34 -148.12
N PRO A 582 14.59 2.24 -148.12
CA PRO A 582 14.82 3.68 -148.22
C PRO A 582 15.72 4.20 -147.09
N ASN A 583 16.95 4.60 -147.42
CA ASN A 583 17.95 5.04 -146.43
C ASN A 583 17.44 6.16 -145.51
N LYS A 584 16.64 7.08 -146.04
CA LYS A 584 16.13 8.23 -145.27
C LYS A 584 15.18 7.81 -144.14
N LEU A 585 14.40 6.73 -144.34
CA LEU A 585 13.50 6.20 -143.31
C LEU A 585 14.26 5.39 -142.27
N TYR A 586 15.21 4.55 -142.70
CA TYR A 586 16.10 3.81 -141.79
C TYR A 586 16.86 4.74 -140.86
N ILE A 587 17.52 5.77 -141.42
CA ILE A 587 18.27 6.75 -140.63
C ILE A 587 17.32 7.44 -139.65
N ARG A 588 16.15 7.91 -140.07
CA ARG A 588 15.22 8.59 -139.16
C ARG A 588 14.72 7.69 -138.02
N MET A 589 14.39 6.43 -138.31
CA MET A 589 13.90 5.48 -137.30
C MET A 589 15.02 5.06 -136.33
N LYS A 590 16.23 4.85 -136.86
CA LYS A 590 17.44 4.60 -136.05
C LYS A 590 17.75 5.79 -135.15
N THR A 591 17.74 7.02 -135.67
CA THR A 591 18.01 8.22 -134.87
C THR A 591 16.97 8.43 -133.76
N LEU A 592 15.67 8.24 -134.04
CA LEU A 592 14.63 8.37 -133.00
C LEU A 592 14.81 7.33 -131.87
N MET A 593 15.11 6.07 -132.20
CA MET A 593 15.33 5.04 -131.19
C MET A 593 16.63 5.29 -130.40
N GLU A 594 17.70 5.74 -131.05
CA GLU A 594 18.96 6.13 -130.41
C GLU A 594 18.80 7.35 -129.48
N GLU A 595 18.03 8.36 -129.88
CA GLU A 595 17.70 9.53 -129.04
C GLU A 595 16.89 9.11 -127.80
N THR A 596 15.96 8.16 -127.94
CA THR A 596 15.15 7.67 -126.81
C THR A 596 15.99 6.87 -125.81
N LEU A 597 17.00 6.14 -126.26
CA LEU A 597 17.95 5.42 -125.41
C LEU A 597 18.95 6.35 -124.69
N ASN A 598 19.31 7.48 -125.32
CA ASN A 598 20.29 8.43 -124.78
C ASN A 598 19.67 9.60 -124.00
N ASN A 599 18.43 9.45 -123.51
CA ASN A 599 17.78 10.51 -122.74
C ASN A 599 18.52 10.79 -121.42
N GLN A 600 19.14 11.97 -121.31
CA GLN A 600 19.84 12.40 -120.09
C GLN A 600 18.92 12.58 -118.88
N ALA A 601 17.61 12.77 -119.08
CA ALA A 601 16.65 12.99 -117.99
C ALA A 601 16.47 11.76 -117.08
N ASP A 602 16.52 10.55 -117.64
CA ASP A 602 16.34 9.30 -116.88
C ASP A 602 17.48 9.07 -115.88
N TRP A 603 18.70 9.50 -116.22
CA TRP A 603 19.87 9.41 -115.34
C TRP A 603 19.83 10.39 -114.18
N VAL A 604 19.33 11.61 -114.41
CA VAL A 604 19.16 12.61 -113.33
C VAL A 604 18.12 12.15 -112.32
N LEU A 605 17.02 11.55 -112.81
CA LEU A 605 15.97 11.00 -111.95
C LEU A 605 16.50 9.82 -111.11
N PHE A 606 17.23 8.89 -111.73
CA PHE A 606 17.89 7.79 -111.03
C PHE A 606 18.86 8.29 -109.94
N GLU A 607 19.73 9.26 -110.25
CA GLU A 607 20.68 9.83 -109.29
C GLU A 607 19.96 10.46 -108.08
N SER A 608 18.84 11.15 -108.30
CA SER A 608 18.04 11.75 -107.22
C SER A 608 17.43 10.71 -106.27
N TYR A 609 16.83 9.64 -106.82
CA TYR A 609 16.22 8.58 -106.00
C TYR A 609 17.26 7.78 -105.24
N PHE A 610 18.37 7.44 -105.90
CA PHE A 610 19.43 6.66 -105.29
C PHE A 610 20.10 7.42 -104.13
N ASN A 611 20.42 8.71 -104.31
CA ASN A 611 21.03 9.52 -103.24
C ASN A 611 20.10 9.68 -102.02
N SER A 612 18.78 9.81 -102.24
CA SER A 612 17.81 9.92 -101.15
C SER A 612 17.69 8.66 -100.30
N THR A 613 17.96 7.47 -100.87
CA THR A 613 17.74 6.18 -100.20
C THR A 613 19.03 5.55 -99.68
N HIS A 614 20.18 5.83 -100.31
CA HIS A 614 21.46 5.21 -99.98
C HIS A 614 22.46 6.18 -99.33
N GLN A 615 22.01 6.98 -98.37
CA GLN A 615 22.85 7.77 -97.45
C GLN A 615 24.02 8.53 -98.13
N ASN A 616 23.78 9.17 -99.27
CA ASN A 616 24.81 9.90 -100.02
C ASN A 616 26.03 9.02 -100.44
N PHE A 617 25.79 7.75 -100.78
CA PHE A 617 26.83 6.80 -101.25
C PHE A 617 27.71 7.36 -102.38
N MET A 618 27.14 8.07 -103.36
CA MET A 618 27.92 8.70 -104.43
C MET A 618 28.91 9.74 -103.88
N ASP A 619 28.50 10.54 -102.90
CA ASP A 619 29.34 11.57 -102.31
C ASP A 619 30.49 10.93 -101.50
N ARG A 620 30.21 9.87 -100.75
CA ARG A 620 31.23 9.12 -100.01
C ARG A 620 32.26 8.48 -100.94
N LEU A 621 31.82 7.88 -102.05
CA LEU A 621 32.71 7.29 -103.06
C LEU A 621 33.58 8.36 -103.74
N ARG A 622 32.98 9.50 -104.11
CA ARG A 622 33.70 10.62 -104.75
C ARG A 622 34.72 11.27 -103.81
N GLN A 623 34.41 11.34 -102.51
CA GLN A 623 35.31 11.89 -101.50
C GLN A 623 36.52 10.98 -101.25
N ARG A 624 36.31 9.65 -101.24
CA ARG A 624 37.38 8.68 -100.99
C ARG A 624 38.21 8.35 -102.23
N TYR A 625 37.59 8.33 -103.41
CA TYR A 625 38.23 8.01 -104.69
C TYR A 625 37.96 9.13 -105.70
N SER A 626 38.81 10.16 -105.68
CA SER A 626 38.66 11.36 -106.50
C SER A 626 38.94 11.15 -108.00
N ASP A 627 39.56 10.03 -108.38
CA ASP A 627 39.90 9.69 -109.77
C ASP A 627 38.76 8.95 -110.53
N LEU A 628 37.60 8.78 -109.89
CA LEU A 628 36.42 8.18 -110.51
C LEU A 628 35.64 9.20 -111.33
N THR A 629 35.34 8.84 -112.58
CA THR A 629 34.48 9.68 -113.44
C THR A 629 33.00 9.53 -113.08
N THR A 630 32.15 10.46 -113.51
CA THR A 630 30.69 10.34 -113.35
C THR A 630 30.13 9.04 -113.94
N GLY A 631 30.72 8.56 -115.04
CA GLY A 631 30.36 7.27 -115.65
C GLY A 631 30.74 6.07 -114.79
N ASP A 632 31.82 6.16 -114.03
CA ASP A 632 32.28 5.13 -113.10
C ASP A 632 31.37 5.06 -111.85
N LEU A 633 30.98 6.23 -111.31
CA LEU A 633 30.06 6.34 -110.17
C LEU A 633 28.69 5.75 -110.48
N ARG A 634 28.17 5.97 -111.70
CA ARG A 634 26.91 5.37 -112.17
C ARG A 634 26.97 3.84 -112.18
N ILE A 635 28.07 3.27 -112.67
CA ILE A 635 28.28 1.80 -112.65
C ILE A 635 28.33 1.29 -111.21
N CYS A 636 29.02 1.98 -110.30
CA CYS A 636 29.07 1.59 -108.89
C CYS A 636 27.68 1.57 -108.24
N CYS A 637 26.82 2.56 -108.55
CA CYS A 637 25.45 2.61 -108.03
C CYS A 637 24.61 1.45 -108.55
N LEU A 638 24.68 1.16 -109.86
CA LEU A 638 23.96 0.04 -110.45
C LEU A 638 24.45 -1.32 -109.93
N LEU A 639 25.76 -1.45 -109.67
CA LEU A 639 26.33 -2.65 -109.04
C LEU A 639 25.87 -2.81 -107.59
N ARG A 640 25.78 -1.72 -106.81
CA ARG A 640 25.25 -1.75 -105.43
C ARG A 640 23.79 -2.21 -105.40
N MET A 641 23.02 -1.85 -106.43
CA MET A 641 21.65 -2.32 -106.63
C MET A 641 21.57 -3.77 -107.16
N ASN A 642 22.70 -4.47 -107.23
CA ASN A 642 22.82 -5.85 -107.69
C ASN A 642 22.41 -6.09 -109.15
N LEU A 643 22.52 -5.07 -110.02
CA LEU A 643 22.23 -5.27 -111.44
C LEU A 643 23.34 -6.09 -112.11
N SER A 644 22.93 -6.97 -113.01
CA SER A 644 23.84 -7.78 -113.82
C SER A 644 24.58 -6.93 -114.86
N THR A 645 25.74 -7.42 -115.33
CA THR A 645 26.53 -6.73 -116.38
C THR A 645 25.71 -6.47 -117.65
N LYS A 646 24.77 -7.36 -117.99
CA LYS A 646 23.87 -7.21 -119.15
C LYS A 646 22.86 -6.07 -118.95
N GLU A 647 22.28 -5.95 -117.77
CA GLU A 647 21.32 -4.90 -117.44
C GLU A 647 22.00 -3.53 -117.37
N ILE A 648 23.20 -3.47 -116.78
CA ILE A 648 24.03 -2.26 -116.75
C ILE A 648 24.38 -1.81 -118.17
N ALA A 649 24.77 -2.74 -119.04
CA ALA A 649 25.08 -2.44 -120.44
C ALA A 649 23.87 -1.86 -121.19
N SER A 650 22.68 -2.41 -120.93
CA SER A 650 21.42 -1.92 -121.51
C SER A 650 21.04 -0.54 -120.97
N LEU A 651 21.19 -0.29 -119.66
CA LEU A 651 20.92 1.03 -119.06
C LEU A 651 21.89 2.11 -119.53
N MET A 652 23.16 1.76 -119.70
CA MET A 652 24.20 2.70 -120.11
C MET A 652 24.32 2.85 -121.63
N ASN A 653 23.51 2.12 -122.40
CA ASN A 653 23.55 2.09 -123.86
C ASN A 653 24.97 1.86 -124.42
N VAL A 654 25.67 0.85 -123.87
CA VAL A 654 27.02 0.45 -124.30
C VAL A 654 27.09 -1.07 -124.41
N SER A 655 28.09 -1.60 -125.10
CA SER A 655 28.25 -3.05 -125.21
C SER A 655 28.55 -3.69 -123.85
N VAL A 656 28.10 -4.94 -123.66
CA VAL A 656 28.43 -5.76 -122.47
C VAL A 656 29.94 -5.80 -122.24
N ARG A 657 30.71 -5.92 -123.32
CA ARG A 657 32.18 -5.89 -123.30
C ARG A 657 32.75 -4.57 -122.75
N ALA A 658 32.12 -3.44 -123.06
CA ALA A 658 32.52 -2.13 -122.52
C ALA A 658 32.29 -2.05 -121.01
N ILE A 659 31.19 -2.61 -120.50
CA ILE A 659 30.92 -2.67 -119.05
C ILE A 659 31.90 -3.62 -118.34
N GLU A 660 32.22 -4.79 -118.92
CA GLU A 660 33.24 -5.68 -118.36
C GLU A 660 34.60 -4.99 -118.21
N LEU A 661 35.04 -4.29 -119.25
CA LEU A 661 36.28 -3.52 -119.23
C LEU A 661 36.23 -2.39 -118.20
N ARG A 662 35.09 -1.70 -118.06
CA ARG A 662 34.90 -0.66 -117.03
C ARG A 662 34.89 -1.24 -115.62
N ARG A 663 34.25 -2.40 -115.37
CA ARG A 663 34.29 -3.12 -114.08
C ARG A 663 35.72 -3.52 -113.70
N TYR A 664 36.50 -4.01 -114.66
CA TYR A 664 37.92 -4.31 -114.44
C TYR A 664 38.74 -3.06 -114.09
N ARG A 665 38.50 -1.92 -114.77
CA ARG A 665 39.15 -0.63 -114.45
C ARG A 665 38.73 -0.09 -113.09
N LEU A 666 37.44 -0.15 -112.76
CA LEU A 666 36.88 0.22 -111.46
C LEU A 666 37.56 -0.56 -110.34
N ARG A 667 37.72 -1.87 -110.52
CA ARG A 667 38.40 -2.71 -109.54
C ARG A 667 39.86 -2.30 -109.30
N LYS A 668 40.57 -1.87 -110.35
CA LYS A 668 41.92 -1.30 -110.21
C LYS A 668 41.93 0.07 -109.55
N ARG A 669 41.00 0.96 -109.89
CA ARG A 669 40.88 2.32 -109.33
C ARG A 669 40.40 2.35 -107.87
N LEU A 670 39.64 1.34 -107.46
CA LEU A 670 39.18 1.15 -106.07
C LEU A 670 40.21 0.38 -105.22
N GLU A 671 41.39 0.08 -105.78
CA GLU A 671 42.51 -0.59 -105.09
C GLU A 671 42.13 -1.95 -104.46
N LEU A 672 41.26 -2.72 -105.12
CA LEU A 672 40.81 -4.01 -104.59
C LEU A 672 41.87 -5.11 -104.80
N GLU A 673 42.38 -5.67 -103.70
CA GLU A 673 43.32 -6.80 -103.68
C GLU A 673 42.62 -8.14 -103.99
N GLY A 674 43.31 -9.04 -104.71
CA GLY A 674 42.98 -10.48 -104.80
C GLY A 674 41.52 -10.82 -105.14
N ASP A 675 40.95 -11.90 -104.59
CA ASP A 675 39.61 -12.40 -104.95
C ASP A 675 38.41 -11.56 -104.49
N THR A 676 38.62 -10.33 -103.99
CA THR A 676 37.53 -9.48 -103.47
C THR A 676 36.51 -9.13 -104.56
N ASN A 677 35.25 -9.55 -104.37
CA ASN A 677 34.18 -9.26 -105.32
C ASN A 677 33.82 -7.77 -105.30
N LEU A 678 33.84 -7.13 -106.46
CA LEU A 678 33.52 -5.71 -106.61
C LEU A 678 32.10 -5.37 -106.12
N VAL A 679 31.12 -6.27 -106.30
CA VAL A 679 29.73 -6.05 -105.87
C VAL A 679 29.63 -6.10 -104.35
N ASP A 680 30.21 -7.11 -103.72
CA ASP A 680 30.17 -7.27 -102.26
C ASP A 680 30.87 -6.11 -101.55
N PHE A 681 31.98 -5.62 -102.10
CA PHE A 681 32.63 -4.39 -101.62
C PHE A 681 31.68 -3.19 -101.69
N LEU A 682 31.03 -2.98 -102.85
CA LEU A 682 30.14 -1.85 -103.05
C LEU A 682 28.84 -1.95 -102.25
N MET A 683 28.38 -3.13 -101.88
CA MET A 683 27.22 -3.31 -100.98
C MET A 683 27.57 -2.94 -99.52
N ASN A 684 28.80 -3.21 -99.09
CA ASN A 684 29.26 -2.99 -97.71
C ASN A 684 29.92 -1.61 -97.46
N PHE A 685 30.12 -0.80 -98.50
CA PHE A 685 30.62 0.58 -98.45
C PHE A 685 29.52 1.60 -98.06
#